data_AF-A0A847CZJ2-F1
#
_entry.id   AF-A0A847CZJ2-F1
#
_cell.length_a   1.000
_cell.length_b   1.000
_cell.length_c   1.000
_cell.angle_alpha   90.00
_cell.angle_beta   90.00
_cell.angle_gamma   90.00
#
_symmetry.space_group_name_H-M   'P 1'
#
loop_
_entity.id
_entity.type
_entity.pdbx_description
1 polymer ?
#
loop_
_entity_poly.entity_id
_entity_poly.type
_entity_poly.pdbx_seq_one_letter_code
_entity_poly.pdbx_strand_id
1 'polypeptide(L)'
;MRKSKWVLFIICFFVFWGVSKEDAYADMVIGCPGYYQTDAYYRDPITDILLRGCWAQCTEIPYTDPRLCNYSYNCVDGYYFPDQPVCGAGSGGPGGCTYESCTDCTLPTCSAANGGNPDYTTNKPVDAAGNTIASPLAACIGNSISCNGTDNCGDSCNPQGPYACYLPETNLNTIPTPAWNRLKIGVLTSPNLSTNSSSKTLVHYPLPGATISSETQQIANPTGSRELRYNFILDSVAPGTTQTSNTLIGQPNILSLIEGKEGSIKTTYQTLNKCDNNLRSGSSLTTYYKVNTLPRITSLTISGESGDQVYRGCAGTVSFTGKEVNNPLIVTIKGTDADSTASINGTYLWLVKDGTSFPSGYLDKRYAVGPGATATDPNIIGLFLTGGVYKSINSSGSLNGWGRDTHDGTSGGIPDPSVKDSSGNIIIKKVEVLTHEVVGGEYTMVVKLIFPDSAPESQISGKYNMFAAMTDTLSYYDMGAGVGTFIELRSNALATNSSWNWNFDFVNPNITNFNAGFTAGQQRIVDLNWSVDGTGSNIKNTIVNVYKTEDPIYSITRISPSPQTSIDITTPPSLSEEIGIADPISSGWENGAPLFSSFNINNNSSGTLTPYVTAYDQACNFSAAGGSVGNPSFDLNRWISTKGGILFSSGRISYMPKTNSNDWNTGTELIGIASGQHPGVQDFGEDKNPVSVINIIDRNNQERTTRFGMLGEKLDKQIEKHSNDGTFKTITAINQCNTEENCILMTESSLTIPATTYRGRILVLANNSVNLVPDIKANDQTKNGLIIFSSGKVSIDAENLRSTVGNLVYDEIDALVISNNQITIPTGTEATPGSQQDGVKIIGSLLSFGNESNPGVLLQRNLGLLNVTNPVLIVNYHPKYAKISEIFFGTETAIFKQEVGFKN
;
A
#
# COMPACT_ATOMS: atom_id res chain seq x y z
N MET A 1 -29.83 -58.76 -24.64
CA MET A 1 -30.55 -58.68 -23.34
C MET A 1 -29.56 -58.07 -22.33
N ARG A 2 -29.83 -56.87 -21.79
CA ARG A 2 -30.21 -56.57 -20.39
C ARG A 2 -29.22 -57.11 -19.33
N LYS A 3 -28.67 -56.33 -18.38
CA LYS A 3 -28.97 -54.96 -17.88
C LYS A 3 -27.69 -54.07 -17.93
N SER A 4 -27.75 -52.78 -18.31
CA SER A 4 -28.03 -51.56 -17.50
C SER A 4 -27.16 -51.45 -16.24
N LYS A 5 -26.25 -50.46 -16.04
CA LYS A 5 -26.26 -48.96 -16.11
C LYS A 5 -26.86 -48.24 -14.87
N TRP A 6 -25.98 -47.45 -14.21
CA TRP A 6 -26.10 -46.10 -13.62
C TRP A 6 -27.11 -45.76 -12.48
N VAL A 7 -26.54 -45.35 -11.32
CA VAL A 7 -26.62 -44.02 -10.66
C VAL A 7 -27.98 -43.33 -10.40
N LEU A 8 -28.24 -43.07 -9.10
CA LEU A 8 -28.92 -41.92 -8.44
C LEU A 8 -30.36 -41.50 -8.81
N PHE A 9 -31.20 -41.40 -7.77
CA PHE A 9 -32.38 -40.51 -7.58
C PHE A 9 -32.41 -40.17 -6.06
N ILE A 10 -33.00 -39.12 -5.48
CA ILE A 10 -33.44 -37.74 -5.80
C ILE A 10 -34.12 -37.24 -4.48
N ILE A 11 -34.32 -35.93 -4.29
CA ILE A 11 -35.01 -35.35 -3.11
C ILE A 11 -36.51 -35.16 -3.40
N CYS A 12 -37.39 -35.29 -2.39
CA CYS A 12 -38.78 -34.79 -2.46
C CYS A 12 -39.28 -34.21 -1.12
N PHE A 13 -40.26 -33.30 -1.20
CA PHE A 13 -40.87 -32.55 -0.09
C PHE A 13 -42.01 -33.33 0.61
N PHE A 14 -42.30 -33.02 1.89
CA PHE A 14 -43.51 -32.26 2.27
C PHE A 14 -43.52 -31.84 3.77
N VAL A 15 -44.56 -31.10 4.16
CA VAL A 15 -44.73 -30.33 5.41
C VAL A 15 -45.66 -31.06 6.40
N PHE A 16 -45.42 -30.98 7.73
CA PHE A 16 -46.40 -30.57 8.79
C PHE A 16 -45.81 -30.65 10.22
N TRP A 17 -46.58 -30.16 11.21
CA TRP A 17 -46.40 -30.05 12.68
C TRP A 17 -45.50 -31.11 13.38
N GLY A 18 -44.87 -30.88 14.54
CA GLY A 18 -45.07 -29.90 15.64
C GLY A 18 -44.93 -30.62 17.02
N VAL A 19 -45.06 -29.93 18.16
CA VAL A 19 -45.11 -30.50 19.55
C VAL A 19 -43.79 -31.20 20.00
N SER A 20 -42.84 -30.59 20.74
CA SER A 20 -42.82 -30.07 22.14
C SER A 20 -42.58 -31.11 23.25
N LYS A 21 -42.07 -30.63 24.41
CA LYS A 21 -41.85 -31.34 25.71
C LYS A 21 -40.63 -32.29 25.73
N GLU A 22 -39.69 -32.13 26.68
CA GLU A 22 -39.67 -32.59 28.11
C GLU A 22 -39.52 -34.13 28.23
N ASP A 23 -38.77 -34.70 29.18
CA ASP A 23 -37.88 -34.13 30.21
C ASP A 23 -36.90 -35.19 30.74
N ALA A 24 -36.07 -34.80 31.72
CA ALA A 24 -35.55 -35.66 32.81
C ALA A 24 -34.44 -36.71 32.51
N TYR A 25 -33.66 -37.16 33.51
CA TYR A 25 -33.02 -36.55 34.70
C TYR A 25 -32.23 -37.68 35.43
N ALA A 26 -31.27 -37.32 36.31
CA ALA A 26 -30.80 -38.13 37.46
C ALA A 26 -30.04 -39.46 37.20
N ASP A 27 -29.25 -40.01 38.15
CA ASP A 27 -28.34 -39.43 39.17
C ASP A 27 -27.45 -40.55 39.77
N MET A 28 -26.18 -40.27 40.08
CA MET A 28 -25.35 -40.96 41.09
C MET A 28 -23.98 -40.25 41.22
N VAL A 29 -23.55 -39.58 42.31
CA VAL A 29 -23.99 -39.39 43.72
C VAL A 29 -23.41 -40.38 44.76
N ILE A 30 -22.27 -39.96 45.34
CA ILE A 30 -21.80 -40.09 46.76
C ILE A 30 -21.13 -41.41 47.26
N GLY A 31 -20.02 -41.24 48.01
CA GLY A 31 -19.31 -42.25 48.81
C GLY A 31 -18.10 -41.67 49.59
N CYS A 32 -18.33 -41.09 50.76
CA CYS A 32 -17.37 -40.38 51.65
C CYS A 32 -16.62 -41.35 52.64
N PRO A 33 -15.72 -40.96 53.61
CA PRO A 33 -15.58 -39.61 54.23
C PRO A 33 -14.21 -39.11 54.82
N GLY A 34 -14.21 -37.81 55.17
CA GLY A 34 -13.43 -37.16 56.28
C GLY A 34 -12.22 -36.30 55.85
N TYR A 35 -11.80 -35.23 56.55
CA TYR A 35 -12.33 -34.34 57.63
C TYR A 35 -11.21 -33.26 57.88
N TYR A 36 -11.34 -32.00 58.34
CA TYR A 36 -12.34 -31.07 58.92
C TYR A 36 -12.14 -29.65 58.25
N GLN A 37 -13.14 -28.77 58.06
CA GLN A 37 -13.59 -27.63 58.93
C GLN A 37 -12.50 -26.65 59.44
N THR A 38 -12.68 -25.31 59.48
CA THR A 38 -13.86 -24.37 59.40
C THR A 38 -13.33 -22.91 59.18
N ASP A 39 -14.03 -21.83 58.79
CA ASP A 39 -15.36 -21.53 58.17
C ASP A 39 -15.42 -20.05 57.67
N ALA A 40 -16.55 -19.64 57.05
CA ALA A 40 -17.27 -18.34 57.17
C ALA A 40 -16.67 -16.97 56.68
N TYR A 41 -17.42 -16.03 56.07
CA TYR A 41 -18.79 -16.01 55.46
C TYR A 41 -19.03 -14.77 54.51
N TYR A 42 -19.55 -15.02 53.29
CA TYR A 42 -20.52 -14.23 52.45
C TYR A 42 -20.44 -12.70 52.04
N ARG A 43 -20.43 -12.50 50.70
CA ARG A 43 -21.31 -11.69 49.78
C ARG A 43 -21.23 -10.16 49.49
N ASP A 44 -21.28 -9.89 48.17
CA ASP A 44 -21.59 -8.70 47.33
C ASP A 44 -23.06 -8.16 47.41
N PRO A 45 -23.56 -7.17 46.58
CA PRO A 45 -22.94 -6.33 45.51
C PRO A 45 -23.33 -4.81 45.40
N ILE A 46 -22.55 -4.06 44.59
CA ILE A 46 -22.87 -2.90 43.68
C ILE A 46 -23.82 -1.76 44.15
N THR A 47 -23.30 -0.51 44.29
CA THR A 47 -23.70 0.71 43.50
C THR A 47 -22.91 2.01 43.85
N ASP A 48 -22.45 2.71 42.80
CA ASP A 48 -22.44 4.17 42.53
C ASP A 48 -21.79 5.28 43.44
N ILE A 49 -21.42 6.39 42.76
CA ILE A 49 -21.27 7.81 43.21
C ILE A 49 -20.26 8.22 44.33
N LEU A 50 -19.15 8.82 43.86
CA LEU A 50 -18.50 10.08 44.31
C LEU A 50 -18.10 10.36 45.78
N LEU A 51 -16.76 10.53 45.97
CA LEU A 51 -16.00 11.62 46.65
C LEU A 51 -14.96 11.18 47.71
N ARG A 52 -13.77 11.81 47.62
CA ARG A 52 -12.57 11.69 48.49
C ARG A 52 -11.88 10.31 48.41
N GLY A 53 -10.73 10.14 47.74
CA GLY A 53 -9.90 11.07 46.96
C GLY A 53 -8.51 11.28 47.56
N CYS A 54 -7.52 10.56 47.02
CA CYS A 54 -6.10 10.80 47.29
C CYS A 54 -5.56 11.88 46.33
N TRP A 55 -5.35 13.07 46.87
CA TRP A 55 -4.63 14.21 46.28
C TRP A 55 -3.44 14.55 47.20
N ALA A 56 -2.37 15.23 46.79
CA ALA A 56 -2.06 15.91 45.51
C ALA A 56 -0.58 15.53 45.13
N GLN A 57 -0.10 15.60 43.89
CA GLN A 57 0.17 16.80 43.08
C GLN A 57 0.83 17.96 43.84
N CYS A 58 1.95 18.47 43.33
CA CYS A 58 2.26 19.90 43.42
C CYS A 58 3.26 20.30 42.32
N THR A 59 2.93 21.35 41.58
CA THR A 59 3.80 22.04 40.62
C THR A 59 4.42 23.30 41.25
N GLU A 60 5.04 24.14 40.43
CA GLU A 60 6.00 25.21 40.76
C GLU A 60 5.46 26.42 41.56
N ILE A 61 6.28 26.92 42.53
CA ILE A 61 6.67 28.36 42.77
C ILE A 61 5.55 29.35 43.25
N PRO A 62 5.77 30.48 44.00
CA PRO A 62 6.95 31.08 44.68
C PRO A 62 6.78 31.52 46.19
N TYR A 63 7.89 31.99 46.80
CA TYR A 63 8.05 33.11 47.80
C TYR A 63 7.78 32.99 49.33
N THR A 64 8.71 33.59 50.12
CA THR A 64 8.67 34.12 51.53
C THR A 64 8.42 33.23 52.78
N ASP A 65 9.50 32.88 53.49
CA ASP A 65 9.98 33.41 54.82
C ASP A 65 8.96 33.88 55.91
N PRO A 66 9.21 33.82 57.27
CA PRO A 66 10.29 33.19 58.08
C PRO A 66 9.83 32.37 59.35
N ARG A 67 10.81 31.90 60.16
CA ARG A 67 10.82 31.66 61.66
C ARG A 67 10.46 30.28 62.28
N LEU A 68 11.46 29.71 62.97
CA LEU A 68 11.50 29.24 64.38
C LEU A 68 10.41 28.32 64.97
N CYS A 69 10.80 27.08 65.34
CA CYS A 69 10.82 26.54 66.73
C CYS A 69 11.49 25.14 66.73
N ASN A 70 12.62 24.85 67.40
CA ASN A 70 12.95 24.74 68.83
C ASN A 70 12.49 23.44 69.56
N TYR A 71 13.47 22.57 69.88
CA TYR A 71 13.52 21.56 70.98
C TYR A 71 12.50 20.38 70.98
N SER A 72 12.81 19.16 71.48
CA SER A 72 14.10 18.49 71.77
C SER A 72 13.97 17.00 72.19
N TYR A 73 15.02 16.21 71.91
CA TYR A 73 15.55 15.06 72.69
C TYR A 73 14.79 13.72 72.86
N ASN A 74 15.57 12.62 72.66
CA ASN A 74 15.56 11.31 73.35
C ASN A 74 14.40 10.32 73.05
N CYS A 75 14.61 8.99 72.98
CA CYS A 75 15.83 8.16 73.19
C CYS A 75 15.68 6.71 72.60
N VAL A 76 16.80 6.06 72.18
CA VAL A 76 17.30 4.70 72.57
C VAL A 76 16.34 3.47 72.45
N ASP A 77 16.70 2.28 71.92
CA ASP A 77 17.94 1.77 71.29
C ASP A 77 17.71 0.42 70.53
N GLY A 78 18.76 -0.10 69.87
CA GLY A 78 19.15 -1.52 70.07
C GLY A 78 19.29 -2.48 68.87
N TYR A 79 20.54 -2.86 68.55
CA TYR A 79 21.02 -4.25 68.34
C TYR A 79 22.56 -4.26 68.44
N TYR A 80 23.20 -5.42 68.75
CA TYR A 80 24.47 -5.42 69.51
C TYR A 80 25.50 -6.51 69.10
N PHE A 81 26.76 -6.08 68.84
CA PHE A 81 28.04 -6.76 69.18
C PHE A 81 28.39 -8.12 68.48
N PRO A 82 29.60 -8.74 68.65
CA PRO A 82 30.77 -8.43 69.51
C PRO A 82 32.06 -8.07 68.70
N ASP A 83 33.31 -7.93 69.19
CA ASP A 83 34.06 -8.38 70.41
C ASP A 83 35.06 -7.27 70.88
N GLN A 84 35.16 -6.95 72.19
CA GLN A 84 36.20 -7.37 73.20
C GLN A 84 37.64 -6.80 72.99
N PRO A 85 38.48 -6.60 74.06
CA PRO A 85 38.35 -7.09 75.44
C PRO A 85 38.22 -6.01 76.55
N VAL A 86 38.05 -6.47 77.80
CA VAL A 86 37.72 -5.67 79.00
C VAL A 86 38.72 -5.92 80.14
N CYS A 87 39.02 -4.89 80.96
CA CYS A 87 39.12 -4.89 82.44
C CYS A 87 39.86 -3.64 82.95
N GLY A 88 39.51 -3.01 84.09
CA GLY A 88 38.42 -3.29 85.02
C GLY A 88 38.26 -2.14 86.04
N ALA A 89 37.13 -2.08 86.76
CA ALA A 89 36.78 -0.96 87.65
C ALA A 89 37.15 -1.20 89.12
N GLY A 90 37.36 -0.11 89.87
CA GLY A 90 37.48 -0.09 91.33
C GLY A 90 36.97 1.26 91.86
N SER A 91 36.17 1.24 92.94
CA SER A 91 35.37 2.40 93.37
C SER A 91 35.77 2.95 94.74
N GLY A 92 35.66 4.27 94.90
CA GLY A 92 35.86 4.98 96.17
C GLY A 92 35.93 6.49 95.99
N GLY A 93 34.91 7.21 96.46
CA GLY A 93 34.95 8.68 96.60
C GLY A 93 35.33 9.10 98.04
N PRO A 94 35.10 10.37 98.45
CA PRO A 94 34.54 11.49 97.69
C PRO A 94 35.43 12.74 97.64
N GLY A 95 35.25 13.58 96.62
CA GLY A 95 35.88 14.90 96.50
C GLY A 95 35.40 15.63 95.24
N GLY A 96 35.06 16.91 95.35
CA GLY A 96 34.58 17.69 94.20
C GLY A 96 35.72 18.24 93.36
N CYS A 97 35.69 17.99 92.05
CA CYS A 97 36.63 18.58 91.09
C CYS A 97 35.88 19.45 90.07
N THR A 98 36.02 20.77 90.20
CA THR A 98 35.75 21.73 89.12
C THR A 98 37.07 22.13 88.47
N TYR A 99 37.38 21.52 87.33
CA TYR A 99 38.39 21.97 86.36
C TYR A 99 37.75 21.75 84.97
N GLU A 100 37.65 22.73 84.07
CA GLU A 100 38.69 23.56 83.44
C GLU A 100 39.64 22.79 82.52
N SER A 101 39.61 23.18 81.24
CA SER A 101 40.60 22.95 80.18
C SER A 101 41.22 21.54 80.04
N CYS A 102 40.70 20.75 79.11
CA CYS A 102 41.51 19.70 78.46
C CYS A 102 42.54 20.33 77.53
N THR A 103 43.80 20.41 77.96
CA THR A 103 44.95 20.51 77.06
C THR A 103 45.37 19.10 76.63
N ASP A 104 45.22 18.75 75.35
CA ASP A 104 46.34 18.18 74.60
C ASP A 104 46.06 18.04 73.10
N CYS A 105 46.91 18.68 72.29
CA CYS A 105 47.23 18.27 70.93
C CYS A 105 48.72 18.59 70.71
N THR A 106 49.56 17.59 70.89
CA THR A 106 51.02 17.73 70.86
C THR A 106 51.59 17.91 69.45
N LEU A 107 52.52 18.84 69.26
CA LEU A 107 53.63 18.70 68.32
C LEU A 107 54.84 19.57 68.76
N PRO A 108 56.08 19.03 68.87
CA PRO A 108 57.17 19.73 69.55
C PRO A 108 58.19 20.39 68.59
N THR A 109 58.10 21.71 68.39
CA THR A 109 59.17 22.50 67.73
C THR A 109 59.41 23.90 68.31
N CYS A 110 58.45 24.54 68.97
CA CYS A 110 58.59 25.95 69.38
C CYS A 110 59.50 26.21 70.60
N SER A 111 59.89 25.20 71.37
CA SER A 111 60.81 25.36 72.52
C SER A 111 62.24 25.74 72.10
N ALA A 112 62.64 25.45 70.85
CA ALA A 112 63.93 25.87 70.30
C ALA A 112 63.91 27.30 69.73
N ALA A 113 62.74 27.91 69.54
CA ALA A 113 62.59 29.20 68.86
C ALA A 113 62.43 30.40 69.82
N ASN A 114 61.82 30.20 71.00
CA ASN A 114 61.26 31.31 71.79
C ASN A 114 62.05 31.70 73.06
N GLY A 115 63.24 31.14 73.30
CA GLY A 115 64.24 31.68 74.24
C GLY A 115 63.86 31.83 75.72
N GLY A 116 62.69 31.35 76.17
CA GLY A 116 62.21 31.49 77.54
C GLY A 116 61.59 32.85 77.89
N ASN A 117 61.12 33.63 76.91
CA ASN A 117 60.47 34.92 77.16
C ASN A 117 59.02 34.76 77.71
N PRO A 118 58.65 35.36 78.85
CA PRO A 118 57.33 35.20 79.48
C PRO A 118 56.18 36.07 78.92
N ASP A 119 56.44 37.09 78.08
CA ASP A 119 55.48 38.18 77.81
C ASP A 119 54.38 37.89 76.75
N TYR A 120 53.99 36.63 76.53
CA TYR A 120 52.96 36.25 75.55
C TYR A 120 51.63 35.84 76.20
N THR A 121 50.54 36.52 75.85
CA THR A 121 49.16 36.20 76.29
C THR A 121 48.27 35.78 75.13
N THR A 122 47.21 34.99 75.42
CA THR A 122 46.51 34.13 74.45
C THR A 122 45.19 34.69 73.89
N ASN A 123 44.96 36.00 74.01
CA ASN A 123 43.67 36.61 73.65
C ASN A 123 43.48 36.75 72.12
N LYS A 124 42.28 36.42 71.65
CA LYS A 124 41.88 36.56 70.23
C LYS A 124 41.64 38.04 69.87
N PRO A 125 41.92 38.47 68.63
CA PRO A 125 41.69 39.85 68.21
C PRO A 125 40.20 40.21 68.18
N VAL A 126 39.92 41.44 68.63
CA VAL A 126 38.59 42.07 68.60
C VAL A 126 38.61 43.33 67.72
N ASP A 127 37.45 43.74 67.23
CA ASP A 127 37.29 45.01 66.52
C ASP A 127 37.31 46.22 67.48
N ALA A 128 37.22 47.43 66.93
CA ALA A 128 37.20 48.68 67.69
C ALA A 128 35.94 48.88 68.57
N ALA A 129 34.96 47.98 68.51
CA ALA A 129 33.78 47.92 69.37
C ALA A 129 33.82 46.73 70.36
N GLY A 130 34.87 45.91 70.34
CA GLY A 130 35.08 44.77 71.25
C GLY A 130 34.58 43.42 70.73
N ASN A 131 34.15 43.29 69.48
CA ASN A 131 33.63 42.03 68.92
C ASN A 131 34.76 41.15 68.37
N THR A 132 34.78 39.86 68.71
CA THR A 132 35.80 38.89 68.26
C THR A 132 35.77 38.68 66.75
N ILE A 133 36.89 38.92 66.05
CA ILE A 133 36.97 38.82 64.59
C ILE A 133 37.27 37.37 64.16
N ALA A 134 36.35 36.75 63.44
CA ALA A 134 36.52 35.41 62.86
C ALA A 134 37.32 35.47 61.54
N SER A 135 38.64 35.55 61.63
CA SER A 135 39.56 35.49 60.47
C SER A 135 40.34 34.17 60.41
N PRO A 136 40.42 33.48 59.26
CA PRO A 136 41.25 32.27 59.10
C PRO A 136 42.77 32.49 59.27
N LEU A 137 43.23 33.75 59.32
CA LEU A 137 44.65 34.11 59.49
C LEU A 137 45.05 34.29 60.97
N ALA A 138 44.25 33.79 61.92
CA ALA A 138 44.50 33.89 63.37
C ALA A 138 45.58 32.89 63.86
N ALA A 139 46.81 33.03 63.37
CA ALA A 139 48.00 32.35 63.88
C ALA A 139 49.18 33.33 63.98
N CYS A 140 49.71 33.50 65.19
CA CYS A 140 50.92 34.28 65.50
C CYS A 140 50.91 35.78 65.10
N ILE A 141 50.27 36.61 65.92
CA ILE A 141 50.68 38.02 66.08
C ILE A 141 51.07 38.21 67.55
N GLY A 142 52.35 38.49 67.79
CA GLY A 142 52.83 38.96 69.10
C GLY A 142 52.58 40.46 69.26
N ASN A 143 52.32 40.91 70.48
CA ASN A 143 52.19 42.33 70.76
C ASN A 143 53.53 43.06 70.47
N SER A 144 53.43 44.35 70.12
CA SER A 144 54.58 45.25 69.91
C SER A 144 55.40 45.08 68.63
N ILE A 145 54.83 44.55 67.54
CA ILE A 145 55.38 44.74 66.18
C ILE A 145 54.50 45.71 65.40
N SER A 146 54.81 47.00 65.46
CA SER A 146 54.27 48.00 64.53
C SER A 146 55.24 48.22 63.37
N CYS A 147 54.76 48.02 62.15
CA CYS A 147 55.37 48.66 60.99
C CYS A 147 55.13 50.18 61.08
N ASN A 148 55.99 51.00 60.47
CA ASN A 148 55.79 52.47 60.48
C ASN A 148 54.61 52.96 59.59
N GLY A 149 53.91 52.04 58.92
CA GLY A 149 52.63 52.26 58.24
C GLY A 149 51.55 51.31 58.72
N THR A 150 50.29 51.64 58.44
CA THR A 150 49.12 50.80 58.74
C THR A 150 49.21 49.43 58.03
N ASP A 151 48.51 48.44 58.58
CA ASP A 151 48.29 47.11 57.97
C ASP A 151 49.56 46.28 57.69
N ASN A 152 50.54 46.36 58.61
CA ASN A 152 51.81 45.61 58.58
C ASN A 152 52.73 45.96 57.40
N CYS A 153 52.66 47.21 56.93
CA CYS A 153 53.42 47.68 55.78
C CYS A 153 54.44 48.77 56.15
N GLY A 154 55.70 48.61 55.71
CA GLY A 154 56.75 49.62 55.91
C GLY A 154 58.19 49.07 55.97
N ASP A 155 59.15 49.99 55.82
CA ASP A 155 60.55 49.67 55.49
C ASP A 155 61.42 49.20 56.67
N SER A 156 60.88 49.15 57.88
CA SER A 156 61.59 48.67 59.07
C SER A 156 60.63 48.16 60.15
N CYS A 157 61.06 47.09 60.84
CA CYS A 157 60.45 46.61 62.08
C CYS A 157 61.32 47.06 63.25
N ASN A 158 60.74 47.66 64.28
CA ASN A 158 61.50 48.32 65.34
C ASN A 158 61.01 47.93 66.74
N PRO A 159 61.78 47.21 67.57
CA PRO A 159 63.02 46.47 67.26
C PRO A 159 63.03 44.99 67.74
N GLN A 160 64.08 44.26 67.34
CA GLN A 160 64.49 42.94 67.87
C GLN A 160 63.56 41.74 67.58
N GLY A 161 63.53 41.31 66.31
CA GLY A 161 63.10 39.97 65.92
C GLY A 161 63.58 39.63 64.49
N PRO A 162 63.72 38.35 64.11
CA PRO A 162 64.15 37.93 62.76
C PRO A 162 63.03 38.03 61.70
N TYR A 163 62.01 38.86 61.95
CA TYR A 163 60.77 38.90 61.17
C TYR A 163 60.74 40.16 60.29
N ALA A 164 60.32 39.99 59.03
CA ALA A 164 60.28 41.06 58.04
C ALA A 164 58.89 41.68 57.93
N CYS A 165 58.86 43.01 57.91
CA CYS A 165 57.70 43.84 57.63
C CYS A 165 57.39 43.78 56.12
N TYR A 166 56.13 43.94 55.71
CA TYR A 166 55.81 43.91 54.29
C TYR A 166 56.22 45.23 53.63
N LEU A 167 57.16 45.16 52.69
CA LEU A 167 57.46 46.27 51.78
C LEU A 167 56.34 46.41 50.74
N PRO A 168 56.18 47.60 50.11
CA PRO A 168 55.56 47.68 48.79
C PRO A 168 56.17 46.63 47.86
N GLU A 169 55.35 45.87 47.12
CA GLU A 169 55.80 44.64 46.48
C GLU A 169 56.83 44.89 45.37
N THR A 170 58.11 44.81 45.73
CA THR A 170 59.23 44.65 44.79
C THR A 170 59.17 43.29 44.08
N ASN A 171 58.46 42.31 44.66
CA ASN A 171 58.22 40.92 44.22
C ASN A 171 58.90 40.57 42.89
N LEU A 172 60.13 40.07 43.00
CA LEU A 172 60.99 39.74 41.86
C LEU A 172 60.65 38.37 41.24
N ASN A 173 59.72 37.62 41.85
CA ASN A 173 59.19 36.41 41.25
C ASN A 173 58.38 36.77 40.00
N THR A 174 58.65 36.10 38.88
CA THR A 174 57.88 36.28 37.66
C THR A 174 56.46 35.81 37.87
N ILE A 175 55.48 36.73 37.81
CA ILE A 175 54.06 36.38 37.67
C ILE A 175 53.95 35.47 36.44
N PRO A 176 53.48 34.21 36.58
CA PRO A 176 53.53 33.24 35.50
C PRO A 176 52.64 33.68 34.33
N THR A 177 53.02 33.30 33.11
CA THR A 177 52.10 33.37 31.96
C THR A 177 50.98 32.34 32.18
N PRO A 178 49.71 32.64 31.86
CA PRO A 178 48.67 31.61 31.79
C PRO A 178 49.07 30.48 30.83
N ALA A 179 48.89 29.22 31.20
CA ALA A 179 49.28 28.08 30.36
C ALA A 179 48.25 27.76 29.26
N TRP A 180 47.00 28.17 29.42
CA TRP A 180 45.93 27.94 28.44
C TRP A 180 44.77 28.91 28.62
N ASN A 181 44.01 29.09 27.53
CA ASN A 181 42.64 29.60 27.54
C ASN A 181 41.71 28.55 26.92
N ARG A 182 40.43 28.60 27.27
CA ARG A 182 39.35 27.78 26.71
C ARG A 182 38.13 28.66 26.47
N LEU A 183 37.24 28.21 25.59
CA LEU A 183 35.94 28.82 25.38
C LEU A 183 34.85 27.76 25.60
N LYS A 184 33.91 28.07 26.47
CA LYS A 184 32.75 27.23 26.78
C LYS A 184 31.50 27.84 26.15
N ILE A 185 30.74 27.01 25.43
CA ILE A 185 29.56 27.40 24.65
C ILE A 185 28.47 26.37 24.94
N GLY A 186 27.43 26.81 25.64
CA GLY A 186 26.39 25.98 26.23
C GLY A 186 26.99 24.93 27.17
N VAL A 187 27.02 23.69 26.68
CA VAL A 187 27.57 22.52 27.39
C VAL A 187 29.00 22.18 26.96
N LEU A 188 29.38 22.51 25.71
CA LEU A 188 30.68 22.15 25.16
C LEU A 188 31.75 23.10 25.68
N THR A 189 32.87 22.54 26.12
CA THR A 189 34.06 23.29 26.53
C THR A 189 35.18 22.95 25.56
N SER A 190 35.79 23.95 24.93
CA SER A 190 36.85 23.72 23.94
C SER A 190 38.06 23.00 24.56
N PRO A 191 38.87 22.28 23.75
CA PRO A 191 40.26 22.04 24.13
C PRO A 191 41.01 23.38 24.33
N ASN A 192 42.24 23.32 24.84
CA ASN A 192 43.08 24.50 24.99
C ASN A 192 43.16 25.24 23.64
N LEU A 193 42.85 26.54 23.63
CA LEU A 193 42.87 27.35 22.41
C LEU A 193 44.31 27.52 21.91
N SER A 194 44.48 27.41 20.60
CA SER A 194 45.78 27.44 19.93
C SER A 194 46.48 28.79 20.10
N THR A 195 47.78 28.77 20.37
CA THR A 195 48.65 29.96 20.35
C THR A 195 49.08 30.38 18.94
N ASN A 196 48.76 29.59 17.91
CA ASN A 196 49.10 29.86 16.52
C ASN A 196 47.90 30.46 15.77
N SER A 197 48.01 31.72 15.34
CA SER A 197 46.97 32.43 14.58
C SER A 197 46.67 31.80 13.21
N SER A 198 47.60 31.04 12.63
CA SER A 198 47.43 30.32 11.35
C SER A 198 46.84 28.92 11.51
N SER A 199 46.64 28.45 12.75
CA SER A 199 46.04 27.14 13.06
C SER A 199 45.19 27.29 14.30
N LYS A 200 44.04 27.95 14.13
CA LYS A 200 43.12 28.32 15.21
C LYS A 200 42.33 27.10 15.71
N THR A 201 41.96 27.09 16.99
CA THR A 201 41.10 26.02 17.53
C THR A 201 39.67 26.20 17.04
N LEU A 202 39.10 25.16 16.44
CA LEU A 202 37.69 25.12 16.07
C LEU A 202 36.83 25.07 17.35
N VAL A 203 35.83 25.94 17.46
CA VAL A 203 34.91 26.03 18.61
C VAL A 203 33.46 25.97 18.15
N HIS A 204 32.61 25.39 19.02
CA HIS A 204 31.18 25.17 18.78
C HIS A 204 30.45 26.43 18.28
N TYR A 205 29.58 26.28 17.29
CA TYR A 205 28.64 27.34 16.92
C TYR A 205 27.49 27.37 17.96
N PRO A 206 27.19 28.50 18.62
CA PRO A 206 26.18 28.54 19.68
C PRO A 206 24.76 28.25 19.19
N LEU A 207 23.98 27.55 20.01
CA LEU A 207 22.52 27.52 19.91
C LEU A 207 21.92 28.85 20.40
N PRO A 208 20.73 29.27 19.94
CA PRO A 208 20.05 30.44 20.47
C PRO A 208 19.89 30.37 22.00
N GLY A 209 20.31 31.43 22.70
CA GLY A 209 20.26 31.50 24.16
C GLY A 209 21.32 30.67 24.91
N ALA A 210 22.30 30.07 24.22
CA ALA A 210 23.39 29.34 24.87
C ALA A 210 24.22 30.24 25.80
N THR A 211 24.56 29.73 26.97
CA THR A 211 25.52 30.39 27.89
C THR A 211 26.93 30.33 27.33
N ILE A 212 27.70 31.41 27.45
CA ILE A 212 29.10 31.46 27.00
C ILE A 212 30.00 31.83 28.17
N SER A 213 31.17 31.21 28.27
CA SER A 213 32.24 31.70 29.16
C SER A 213 33.64 31.49 28.59
N SER A 214 34.47 32.53 28.69
CA SER A 214 35.91 32.46 28.45
C SER A 214 36.62 32.01 29.72
N GLU A 215 37.44 30.97 29.63
CA GLU A 215 38.10 30.33 30.78
C GLU A 215 39.61 30.37 30.63
N THR A 216 40.33 30.53 31.74
CA THR A 216 41.79 30.44 31.80
C THR A 216 42.23 29.62 33.00
N GLN A 217 43.52 29.25 33.02
CA GLN A 217 44.10 28.50 34.12
C GLN A 217 43.93 29.24 35.46
N GLN A 218 43.32 28.57 36.44
CA GLN A 218 43.35 29.00 37.84
C GLN A 218 44.72 28.70 38.46
N ILE A 219 45.26 29.65 39.22
CA ILE A 219 46.48 29.47 40.01
C ILE A 219 46.26 29.96 41.46
N ALA A 220 47.15 29.58 42.37
CA ALA A 220 47.19 30.16 43.71
C ALA A 220 47.61 31.65 43.65
N ASN A 221 47.11 32.46 44.58
CA ASN A 221 47.54 33.86 44.73
C ASN A 221 49.06 33.92 45.01
N PRO A 222 49.86 34.63 44.20
CA PRO A 222 51.32 34.64 44.33
C PRO A 222 51.82 35.09 45.71
N THR A 223 52.85 34.43 46.22
CA THR A 223 53.46 34.78 47.52
C THR A 223 53.96 36.23 47.49
N GLY A 224 53.44 37.03 48.42
CA GLY A 224 53.68 38.47 48.49
C GLY A 224 52.41 39.30 48.27
N SER A 225 51.51 38.88 47.36
CA SER A 225 50.39 39.70 46.91
C SER A 225 49.12 39.58 47.74
N ARG A 226 48.28 40.62 47.68
CA ARG A 226 46.99 40.68 48.39
C ARG A 226 45.84 40.06 47.61
N GLU A 227 45.85 40.20 46.28
CA GLU A 227 44.78 39.69 45.42
C GLU A 227 45.32 39.34 44.02
N LEU A 228 44.89 38.19 43.51
CA LEU A 228 45.10 37.79 42.13
C LEU A 228 43.86 38.15 41.29
N ARG A 229 44.10 38.82 40.16
CA ARG A 229 43.08 39.20 39.18
C ARG A 229 43.42 38.61 37.82
N TYR A 230 42.38 38.27 37.08
CA TYR A 230 42.43 37.78 35.72
C TYR A 230 41.90 38.90 34.82
N ASN A 231 42.77 39.42 33.93
CA ASN A 231 42.40 40.41 32.94
C ASN A 231 42.23 39.75 31.57
N PHE A 232 41.02 39.80 31.03
CA PHE A 232 40.62 39.23 29.74
C PHE A 232 40.46 40.33 28.69
N ILE A 233 41.13 40.17 27.56
CA ILE A 233 41.01 41.00 26.35
C ILE A 233 40.54 40.09 25.22
N LEU A 234 39.41 40.43 24.58
CA LEU A 234 38.79 39.65 23.52
C LEU A 234 38.88 40.39 22.19
N ASP A 235 39.16 39.66 21.11
CA ASP A 235 39.31 40.20 19.74
C ASP A 235 40.27 41.40 19.64
N SER A 236 41.24 41.46 20.55
CA SER A 236 42.18 42.58 20.74
C SER A 236 41.54 43.95 21.05
N VAL A 237 40.27 43.97 21.44
CA VAL A 237 39.54 45.20 21.84
C VAL A 237 39.91 45.57 23.28
N ALA A 238 40.30 46.83 23.49
CA ALA A 238 40.57 47.40 24.80
C ALA A 238 39.43 48.34 25.24
N PRO A 239 39.17 48.51 26.55
CA PRO A 239 39.87 47.92 27.69
C PRO A 239 39.47 46.46 27.97
N GLY A 240 40.36 45.72 28.66
CA GLY A 240 40.08 44.36 29.10
C GLY A 240 39.20 44.30 30.37
N THR A 241 38.45 43.22 30.52
CA THR A 241 37.66 42.96 31.73
C THR A 241 38.54 42.31 32.80
N THR A 242 38.73 43.01 33.92
CA THR A 242 39.53 42.55 35.07
C THR A 242 38.62 42.06 36.19
N GLN A 243 38.85 40.84 36.67
CA GLN A 243 38.00 40.17 37.67
C GLN A 243 38.79 39.19 38.55
N THR A 244 38.23 38.74 39.67
CA THR A 244 38.85 37.76 40.59
C THR A 244 38.61 36.30 40.20
N SER A 245 37.70 36.04 39.25
CA SER A 245 37.40 34.71 38.69
C SER A 245 38.31 34.39 37.49
N ASN A 246 38.72 33.13 37.34
CA ASN A 246 39.39 32.62 36.12
C ASN A 246 38.42 32.30 34.97
N THR A 247 37.13 32.59 35.14
CA THR A 247 36.04 32.39 34.17
C THR A 247 35.28 33.70 33.96
N LEU A 248 35.33 34.27 32.76
CA LEU A 248 34.56 35.44 32.33
C LEU A 248 33.26 34.99 31.65
N ILE A 249 32.11 35.33 32.23
CA ILE A 249 30.79 34.88 31.78
C ILE A 249 30.18 35.87 30.78
N GLY A 250 29.44 35.36 29.79
CA GLY A 250 28.72 36.14 28.79
C GLY A 250 29.59 36.74 27.68
N GLN A 251 30.87 36.34 27.61
CA GLN A 251 31.85 36.89 26.68
C GLN A 251 32.74 35.80 26.06
N PRO A 252 32.97 35.82 24.72
CA PRO A 252 32.45 36.77 23.73
C PRO A 252 30.91 36.76 23.64
N ASN A 253 30.34 37.89 23.21
CA ASN A 253 28.89 38.02 23.06
C ASN A 253 28.36 36.99 22.05
N ILE A 254 27.27 36.29 22.38
CA ILE A 254 26.66 35.28 21.50
C ILE A 254 26.37 35.78 20.08
N LEU A 255 26.00 37.05 19.93
CA LEU A 255 25.70 37.68 18.63
C LEU A 255 26.94 37.94 17.77
N SER A 256 28.15 37.87 18.34
CA SER A 256 29.41 37.95 17.55
C SER A 256 29.92 36.58 17.10
N LEU A 257 29.44 35.47 17.68
CA LEU A 257 29.85 34.11 17.34
C LEU A 257 29.03 33.54 16.17
N ILE A 258 29.11 34.21 15.02
CA ILE A 258 28.55 33.72 13.75
C ILE A 258 29.44 32.61 13.15
N GLU A 259 28.87 31.77 12.27
CA GLU A 259 29.61 30.70 11.58
C GLU A 259 30.88 31.23 10.90
N GLY A 260 31.97 30.46 10.98
CA GLY A 260 33.26 30.80 10.37
C GLY A 260 34.02 31.96 11.04
N LYS A 261 33.44 32.66 12.03
CA LYS A 261 34.06 33.82 12.69
C LYS A 261 35.37 33.44 13.37
N GLU A 262 36.45 34.11 12.98
CA GLU A 262 37.72 34.07 13.71
C GLU A 262 37.73 35.07 14.87
N GLY A 263 38.34 34.67 15.99
CA GLY A 263 38.52 35.52 17.16
C GLY A 263 39.73 35.16 18.01
N SER A 264 39.96 35.94 19.06
CA SER A 264 41.10 35.74 19.98
C SER A 264 40.76 36.05 21.43
N ILE A 265 41.40 35.28 22.33
CA ILE A 265 41.37 35.49 23.77
C ILE A 265 42.80 35.78 24.22
N LYS A 266 43.03 36.97 24.78
CA LYS A 266 44.28 37.36 25.43
C LYS A 266 44.05 37.50 26.93
N THR A 267 44.75 36.71 27.73
CA THR A 267 44.65 36.71 29.20
C THR A 267 45.95 37.15 29.83
N THR A 268 45.85 37.85 30.95
CA THR A 268 47.00 38.31 31.75
C THR A 268 46.63 38.21 33.23
N TYR A 269 47.48 37.58 34.04
CA TYR A 269 47.35 37.68 35.49
C TYR A 269 47.84 39.05 35.96
N GLN A 270 47.13 39.65 36.91
CA GLN A 270 47.52 40.87 37.58
C GLN A 270 47.50 40.64 39.08
N THR A 271 48.56 41.01 39.79
CA THR A 271 48.58 41.02 41.25
C THR A 271 48.31 42.44 41.74
N LEU A 272 47.40 42.56 42.71
CA LEU A 272 47.27 43.77 43.51
C LEU A 272 48.31 43.71 44.64
N ASN A 273 49.14 44.74 44.70
CA ASN A 273 50.15 44.90 45.74
C ASN A 273 49.53 44.75 47.14
N LYS A 274 50.31 44.18 48.07
CA LYS A 274 49.86 43.97 49.44
C LYS A 274 49.78 45.25 50.28
N CYS A 275 50.67 46.21 50.02
CA CYS A 275 50.81 47.42 50.84
C CYS A 275 50.35 48.72 50.17
N ASP A 276 49.97 48.68 48.90
CA ASP A 276 49.39 49.80 48.17
C ASP A 276 48.40 49.30 47.12
N ASN A 277 47.72 50.21 46.42
CA ASN A 277 46.74 49.86 45.38
C ASN A 277 47.34 49.77 43.97
N ASN A 278 48.67 49.67 43.82
CA ASN A 278 49.31 49.50 42.52
C ASN A 278 49.08 48.07 42.00
N LEU A 279 48.81 47.97 40.70
CA LEU A 279 48.61 46.69 39.99
C LEU A 279 49.88 46.33 39.21
N ARG A 280 50.39 45.12 39.41
CA ARG A 280 51.49 44.56 38.61
C ARG A 280 50.91 43.51 37.65
N SER A 281 51.20 43.65 36.36
CA SER A 281 50.75 42.70 35.32
C SER A 281 51.87 41.73 34.96
N GLY A 282 51.53 40.44 34.83
CA GLY A 282 52.44 39.41 34.31
C GLY A 282 52.51 39.40 32.78
N SER A 283 53.17 38.37 32.24
CA SER A 283 53.14 38.08 30.80
C SER A 283 51.74 37.63 30.35
N SER A 284 51.32 38.06 29.16
CA SER A 284 50.04 37.66 28.58
C SER A 284 50.14 36.38 27.76
N LEU A 285 49.10 35.54 27.81
CA LEU A 285 48.86 34.49 26.82
C LEU A 285 47.84 34.99 25.79
N THR A 286 48.17 34.97 24.50
CA THR A 286 47.20 35.15 23.41
C THR A 286 46.91 33.81 22.74
N THR A 287 45.63 33.53 22.52
CA THR A 287 45.14 32.30 21.87
C THR A 287 44.02 32.61 20.88
N TYR A 288 43.84 31.75 19.87
CA TYR A 288 42.98 32.00 18.71
C TYR A 288 41.95 30.88 18.51
N TYR A 289 40.74 31.27 18.11
CA TYR A 289 39.65 30.35 17.77
C TYR A 289 39.00 30.70 16.43
N LYS A 290 38.32 29.72 15.83
CA LYS A 290 37.37 29.88 14.73
C LYS A 290 36.05 29.22 15.11
N VAL A 291 34.94 29.94 14.98
CA VAL A 291 33.59 29.39 15.19
C VAL A 291 33.26 28.44 14.04
N ASN A 292 32.75 27.26 14.39
CA ASN A 292 32.40 26.20 13.46
C ASN A 292 31.44 26.66 12.35
N THR A 293 31.70 26.23 11.12
CA THR A 293 30.79 26.36 9.98
C THR A 293 29.99 25.05 9.87
N LEU A 294 28.67 25.10 9.84
CA LEU A 294 27.87 23.87 9.76
C LEU A 294 27.97 23.23 8.36
N PRO A 295 28.03 21.90 8.25
CA PRO A 295 27.93 21.18 6.97
C PRO A 295 26.72 21.60 6.14
N ARG A 296 26.89 21.78 4.83
CA ARG A 296 25.83 22.20 3.91
C ARG A 296 25.56 21.14 2.84
N ILE A 297 24.27 20.90 2.58
CA ILE A 297 23.81 20.02 1.51
C ILE A 297 24.10 20.66 0.15
N THR A 298 24.78 19.92 -0.73
CA THR A 298 25.06 20.32 -2.12
C THR A 298 24.00 19.78 -3.07
N SER A 299 23.50 18.57 -2.81
CA SER A 299 22.43 17.95 -3.60
C SER A 299 21.69 16.86 -2.82
N LEU A 300 20.45 16.59 -3.23
CA LEU A 300 19.68 15.40 -2.87
C LEU A 300 18.99 14.91 -4.14
N THR A 301 19.00 13.60 -4.38
CA THR A 301 18.32 12.94 -5.51
C THR A 301 17.52 11.73 -4.99
N ILE A 302 16.42 11.44 -5.67
CA ILE A 302 15.45 10.40 -5.29
C ILE A 302 15.15 9.55 -6.54
N SER A 303 15.21 8.22 -6.44
CA SER A 303 14.96 7.29 -7.55
C SER A 303 14.54 5.89 -7.09
N GLY A 304 14.01 5.05 -7.97
CA GLY A 304 13.97 3.60 -7.74
C GLY A 304 15.38 2.97 -7.68
N GLU A 305 15.48 1.73 -7.19
CA GLU A 305 16.75 1.02 -7.00
C GLU A 305 17.54 0.73 -8.29
N SER A 306 16.85 0.61 -9.43
CA SER A 306 17.48 0.31 -10.73
C SER A 306 17.09 1.31 -11.84
N GLY A 307 16.89 2.58 -11.46
CA GLY A 307 16.28 3.59 -12.33
C GLY A 307 14.75 3.55 -12.27
N ASP A 308 14.08 4.01 -13.33
CA ASP A 308 12.62 3.97 -13.45
C ASP A 308 12.14 2.51 -13.54
N GLN A 309 11.70 1.96 -12.41
CA GLN A 309 11.30 0.55 -12.37
C GLN A 309 9.97 0.32 -13.09
N VAL A 310 9.91 -0.77 -13.84
CA VAL A 310 8.78 -1.16 -14.69
C VAL A 310 8.18 -2.45 -14.16
N TYR A 311 6.93 -2.40 -13.72
CA TYR A 311 6.19 -3.58 -13.26
C TYR A 311 5.04 -3.88 -14.23
N ARG A 312 5.00 -5.11 -14.77
CA ARG A 312 4.01 -5.56 -15.78
C ARG A 312 3.88 -4.59 -16.97
N GLY A 313 4.99 -3.98 -17.39
CA GLY A 313 5.06 -2.97 -18.45
C GLY A 313 4.71 -1.53 -18.04
N CYS A 314 4.25 -1.31 -16.81
CA CYS A 314 3.97 0.02 -16.29
C CYS A 314 5.20 0.60 -15.58
N ALA A 315 5.81 1.63 -16.16
CA ALA A 315 6.78 2.51 -15.49
C ALA A 315 6.06 3.60 -14.68
N GLY A 316 6.50 3.87 -13.46
CA GLY A 316 5.86 4.88 -12.59
C GLY A 316 5.89 6.30 -13.17
N THR A 317 4.99 7.16 -12.71
CA THR A 317 5.12 8.60 -12.96
C THR A 317 6.31 9.13 -12.15
N VAL A 318 7.06 10.09 -12.70
CA VAL A 318 8.17 10.74 -11.98
C VAL A 318 7.67 11.28 -10.63
N SER A 319 8.44 11.01 -9.57
CA SER A 319 8.07 11.29 -8.18
C SER A 319 6.88 10.52 -7.61
N PHE A 320 6.67 9.26 -8.01
CA PHE A 320 5.73 8.32 -7.37
C PHE A 320 6.42 7.01 -6.95
N THR A 321 6.03 6.49 -5.79
CA THR A 321 6.32 5.11 -5.32
C THR A 321 5.00 4.36 -5.11
N GLY A 322 4.92 3.19 -5.74
CA GLY A 322 3.84 2.20 -5.60
C GLY A 322 4.25 1.04 -4.71
N LYS A 323 3.43 -0.03 -4.71
CA LYS A 323 3.77 -1.29 -4.03
C LYS A 323 5.05 -1.94 -4.56
N GLU A 324 5.17 -1.95 -5.89
CA GLU A 324 6.25 -2.60 -6.65
C GLU A 324 7.20 -1.54 -7.25
N VAL A 325 6.64 -0.53 -7.93
CA VAL A 325 7.42 0.49 -8.64
C VAL A 325 8.01 1.50 -7.67
N ASN A 326 9.34 1.70 -7.76
CA ASN A 326 10.12 2.57 -6.88
C ASN A 326 9.96 2.21 -5.38
N ASN A 327 9.70 0.94 -5.09
CA ASN A 327 9.77 0.32 -3.76
C ASN A 327 10.66 -0.94 -3.87
N PRO A 328 11.99 -0.83 -3.68
CA PRO A 328 12.64 0.17 -2.84
C PRO A 328 12.89 1.54 -3.47
N LEU A 329 12.83 2.57 -2.63
CA LEU A 329 13.18 3.95 -2.94
C LEU A 329 14.61 4.24 -2.48
N ILE A 330 15.42 4.83 -3.33
CA ILE A 330 16.77 5.30 -3.02
C ILE A 330 16.77 6.82 -2.86
N VAL A 331 17.37 7.29 -1.77
CA VAL A 331 17.65 8.71 -1.53
C VAL A 331 19.17 8.86 -1.41
N THR A 332 19.77 9.62 -2.32
CA THR A 332 21.18 10.02 -2.23
C THR A 332 21.26 11.47 -1.76
N ILE A 333 22.04 11.73 -0.72
CA ILE A 333 22.21 13.05 -0.10
C ILE A 333 23.70 13.37 -0.08
N LYS A 334 24.06 14.57 -0.51
CA LYS A 334 25.44 15.01 -0.60
C LYS A 334 25.67 16.35 0.07
N GLY A 335 26.88 16.58 0.57
CA GLY A 335 27.24 17.83 1.22
C GLY A 335 28.73 18.01 1.45
N THR A 336 29.09 19.22 1.87
CA THR A 336 30.46 19.64 2.18
C THR A 336 30.49 20.40 3.50
N ASP A 337 31.67 20.44 4.12
CA ASP A 337 31.96 21.29 5.27
C ASP A 337 33.18 22.17 4.93
N ALA A 338 33.05 23.46 5.22
CA ALA A 338 34.06 24.49 4.98
C ALA A 338 35.18 24.50 6.04
N ASP A 339 35.00 23.79 7.17
CA ASP A 339 36.04 23.50 8.14
C ASP A 339 36.75 22.17 7.84
N SER A 340 36.01 21.06 7.61
CA SER A 340 36.51 19.86 6.92
C SER A 340 35.38 18.90 6.54
N THR A 341 35.18 18.58 5.24
CA THR A 341 34.23 17.51 4.82
C THR A 341 34.48 16.15 5.52
N ALA A 342 35.71 15.87 5.96
CA ALA A 342 36.04 14.66 6.72
C ALA A 342 35.64 14.73 8.23
N SER A 343 35.11 15.87 8.70
CA SER A 343 34.48 16.02 10.02
C SER A 343 33.03 15.50 10.03
N ILE A 344 32.40 15.39 8.84
CA ILE A 344 31.00 15.02 8.70
C ILE A 344 30.79 13.58 9.20
N ASN A 345 29.95 13.47 10.23
CA ASN A 345 29.76 12.24 11.02
C ASN A 345 28.30 11.73 11.01
N GLY A 346 27.40 12.45 10.36
CA GLY A 346 26.00 12.08 10.26
C GLY A 346 25.21 12.89 9.23
N THR A 347 24.04 12.36 8.87
CA THR A 347 23.06 13.03 8.01
C THR A 347 21.67 12.80 8.60
N TYR A 348 20.82 13.82 8.65
CA TYR A 348 19.40 13.64 8.92
C TYR A 348 18.55 13.97 7.71
N LEU A 349 17.54 13.13 7.48
CA LEU A 349 16.56 13.20 6.41
C LEU A 349 15.16 13.24 7.03
N TRP A 350 14.39 14.26 6.69
CA TRP A 350 12.99 14.40 7.06
C TRP A 350 12.10 14.25 5.84
N LEU A 351 11.06 13.42 5.94
CA LEU A 351 9.95 13.37 5.01
C LEU A 351 8.76 14.08 5.68
N VAL A 352 8.39 15.25 5.19
CA VAL A 352 7.30 16.07 5.76
C VAL A 352 6.13 16.09 4.78
N LYS A 353 4.95 15.64 5.22
CA LYS A 353 3.75 15.55 4.38
C LYS A 353 3.33 16.94 3.90
N ASP A 354 2.86 17.05 2.66
CA ASP A 354 2.45 18.34 2.10
C ASP A 354 1.28 18.94 2.89
N GLY A 355 1.32 20.26 3.12
CA GLY A 355 0.44 20.94 4.08
C GLY A 355 0.83 20.81 5.57
N THR A 356 1.84 20.00 5.92
CA THR A 356 2.42 19.91 7.27
C THR A 356 3.71 20.75 7.36
N SER A 357 4.05 21.22 8.56
CA SER A 357 5.26 21.99 8.82
C SER A 357 5.95 21.53 10.11
N PHE A 358 7.24 21.86 10.28
CA PHE A 358 7.96 21.59 11.54
C PHE A 358 7.35 22.40 12.69
N PRO A 359 6.91 21.76 13.79
CA PRO A 359 6.38 22.48 14.94
C PRO A 359 7.43 23.39 15.60
N SER A 360 6.95 24.47 16.24
CA SER A 360 7.78 25.47 16.89
C SER A 360 8.72 24.85 17.93
N GLY A 361 10.02 25.08 17.78
CA GLY A 361 11.05 24.54 18.69
C GLY A 361 11.55 23.12 18.35
N TYR A 362 11.23 22.56 17.18
CA TYR A 362 11.91 21.38 16.64
C TYR A 362 13.36 21.69 16.24
N LEU A 363 13.58 22.84 15.58
CA LEU A 363 14.87 23.31 15.10
C LEU A 363 15.56 24.22 16.12
N ASP A 364 16.85 24.45 15.92
CA ASP A 364 17.73 25.28 16.76
C ASP A 364 17.75 24.84 18.23
N LYS A 365 17.80 23.52 18.43
CA LYS A 365 17.76 22.85 19.73
C LYS A 365 18.56 21.54 19.71
N ARG A 366 19.05 21.14 20.89
CA ARG A 366 19.77 19.87 21.12
C ARG A 366 18.82 18.75 21.56
N TYR A 367 19.06 17.54 21.06
CA TYR A 367 18.32 16.32 21.34
C TYR A 367 19.27 15.16 21.68
N ALA A 368 18.82 14.24 22.53
CA ALA A 368 19.55 13.00 22.80
C ALA A 368 19.46 12.03 21.61
N VAL A 369 20.51 11.24 21.40
CA VAL A 369 20.60 10.15 20.42
C VAL A 369 21.00 8.87 21.16
N GLY A 370 20.24 7.79 21.03
CA GLY A 370 20.53 6.57 21.77
C GLY A 370 19.56 5.41 21.55
N PRO A 371 19.71 4.31 22.30
CA PRO A 371 18.74 3.21 22.30
C PRO A 371 17.43 3.65 22.96
N GLY A 372 16.30 3.14 22.47
CA GLY A 372 14.99 3.43 23.03
C GLY A 372 13.87 3.26 22.02
N ALA A 373 12.66 2.99 22.53
CA ALA A 373 11.47 2.84 21.70
C ALA A 373 11.14 4.14 20.94
N THR A 374 10.80 4.01 19.66
CA THR A 374 10.43 5.13 18.79
C THR A 374 8.94 5.11 18.47
N ALA A 375 8.38 6.30 18.33
CA ALA A 375 7.00 6.52 17.92
C ALA A 375 7.02 7.74 17.01
N THR A 376 6.94 7.48 15.71
CA THR A 376 7.12 8.49 14.66
C THR A 376 5.77 9.07 14.26
N ASP A 377 5.70 10.37 14.01
CA ASP A 377 4.53 10.99 13.34
C ASP A 377 4.55 10.63 11.84
N PRO A 378 3.53 9.93 11.29
CA PRO A 378 3.46 9.59 9.86
C PRO A 378 3.47 10.82 8.92
N ASN A 379 3.23 12.03 9.44
CA ASN A 379 3.25 13.28 8.69
C ASN A 379 4.63 14.00 8.75
N ILE A 380 5.49 13.63 9.70
CA ILE A 380 6.81 14.25 9.93
C ILE A 380 7.82 13.15 10.30
N ILE A 381 8.25 12.37 9.31
CA ILE A 381 9.12 11.20 9.52
C ILE A 381 10.58 11.65 9.51
N GLY A 382 11.28 11.54 10.63
CA GLY A 382 12.70 11.86 10.74
C GLY A 382 13.58 10.61 10.83
N LEU A 383 14.64 10.59 10.01
CA LEU A 383 15.73 9.62 10.05
C LEU A 383 17.06 10.34 10.34
N PHE A 384 17.89 9.77 11.21
CA PHE A 384 19.27 10.21 11.44
C PHE A 384 20.24 9.04 11.23
N LEU A 385 21.33 9.29 10.52
CA LEU A 385 22.09 8.28 9.78
C LEU A 385 23.58 8.50 10.00
N THR A 386 24.25 7.59 10.72
CA THR A 386 25.66 7.71 11.14
C THR A 386 26.45 6.42 10.89
N GLY A 387 26.21 5.76 9.75
CA GLY A 387 26.57 4.34 9.54
C GLY A 387 25.61 3.34 10.22
N GLY A 388 24.61 3.85 10.94
CA GLY A 388 23.44 3.12 11.42
C GLY A 388 22.26 4.07 11.60
N VAL A 389 21.05 3.52 11.70
CA VAL A 389 19.80 4.29 11.69
C VAL A 389 19.36 4.68 13.11
N TYR A 390 18.83 5.89 13.25
CA TYR A 390 18.03 6.39 14.36
C TYR A 390 16.78 7.08 13.80
N LYS A 391 15.70 7.15 14.59
CA LYS A 391 14.37 7.57 14.14
C LYS A 391 13.79 8.63 15.08
N SER A 392 13.01 9.57 14.56
CA SER A 392 12.45 10.67 15.35
C SER A 392 11.40 10.17 16.35
N ILE A 393 11.58 10.48 17.65
CA ILE A 393 10.57 10.26 18.68
C ILE A 393 9.71 11.53 18.76
N ASN A 394 8.63 11.60 17.98
CA ASN A 394 7.89 12.85 17.76
C ASN A 394 6.36 12.76 17.71
N SER A 395 5.77 11.59 17.94
CA SER A 395 4.31 11.38 17.90
C SER A 395 3.49 12.20 18.92
N SER A 396 4.13 12.84 19.91
CA SER A 396 3.48 13.73 20.88
C SER A 396 3.30 15.17 20.38
N GLY A 397 3.56 15.45 19.10
CA GLY A 397 3.65 16.82 18.56
C GLY A 397 4.89 17.59 19.02
N SER A 398 5.81 16.91 19.71
CA SER A 398 7.09 17.42 20.19
C SER A 398 8.19 16.42 19.85
N LEU A 399 9.28 16.87 19.22
CA LEU A 399 10.47 16.02 19.10
C LEU A 399 11.09 15.86 20.49
N ASN A 400 11.21 14.62 20.93
CA ASN A 400 11.72 14.26 22.25
C ASN A 400 13.16 13.71 22.18
N GLY A 401 13.54 13.11 21.06
CA GLY A 401 14.87 12.56 20.82
C GLY A 401 14.97 11.74 19.54
N TRP A 402 16.13 11.10 19.36
CA TRP A 402 16.42 10.18 18.25
C TRP A 402 16.69 8.79 18.81
N GLY A 403 15.71 7.91 18.69
CA GLY A 403 15.77 6.57 19.25
C GLY A 403 16.25 5.52 18.26
N ARG A 404 16.61 4.35 18.80
CA ARG A 404 16.86 3.12 18.07
C ARG A 404 16.18 1.97 18.82
N ASP A 405 15.10 1.48 18.24
CA ASP A 405 14.43 0.26 18.67
C ASP A 405 15.29 -0.98 18.38
N THR A 406 14.94 -2.07 19.06
CA THR A 406 15.50 -3.39 18.87
C THR A 406 14.37 -4.41 18.79
N HIS A 407 14.62 -5.55 18.15
CA HIS A 407 13.62 -6.61 17.94
C HIS A 407 13.13 -7.25 19.25
N ASP A 408 13.90 -7.12 20.34
CA ASP A 408 13.63 -7.67 21.68
C ASP A 408 13.19 -6.60 22.70
N GLY A 409 13.15 -5.32 22.30
CA GLY A 409 12.87 -4.18 23.18
C GLY A 409 13.98 -3.86 24.20
N THR A 410 15.15 -4.49 24.14
CA THR A 410 16.26 -4.21 25.06
C THR A 410 17.22 -3.16 24.49
N SER A 411 17.85 -2.37 25.36
CA SER A 411 18.76 -1.29 24.94
C SER A 411 20.08 -1.74 24.28
N GLY A 412 20.31 -3.05 24.16
CA GLY A 412 21.49 -3.65 23.52
C GLY A 412 21.18 -4.77 22.52
N GLY A 413 19.91 -5.02 22.21
CA GLY A 413 19.48 -6.03 21.24
C GLY A 413 19.76 -5.68 19.78
N ILE A 414 19.34 -6.56 18.87
CA ILE A 414 19.52 -6.37 17.42
C ILE A 414 18.64 -5.19 16.97
N PRO A 415 19.21 -4.12 16.38
CA PRO A 415 18.45 -2.94 15.95
C PRO A 415 17.34 -3.29 14.96
N ASP A 416 16.14 -2.78 15.20
CA ASP A 416 15.01 -2.90 14.27
C ASP A 416 15.12 -1.80 13.20
N PRO A 417 15.27 -2.15 11.90
CA PRO A 417 15.44 -1.19 10.82
C PRO A 417 14.12 -0.56 10.34
N SER A 418 12.97 -1.00 10.85
CA SER A 418 11.65 -0.49 10.46
C SER A 418 11.30 0.80 11.21
N VAL A 419 10.50 1.68 10.60
CA VAL A 419 9.96 2.89 11.26
C VAL A 419 8.51 2.64 11.61
N LYS A 420 8.13 2.93 12.85
CA LYS A 420 6.78 2.69 13.38
C LYS A 420 6.09 3.96 13.86
N ASP A 421 4.77 3.99 13.71
CA ASP A 421 3.93 5.05 14.28
C ASP A 421 3.65 4.81 15.79
N SER A 422 2.88 5.71 16.42
CA SER A 422 2.49 5.58 17.83
C SER A 422 1.54 4.42 18.14
N SER A 423 0.98 3.77 17.12
CA SER A 423 0.12 2.58 17.26
C SER A 423 0.89 1.28 17.04
N GLY A 424 2.14 1.37 16.57
CA GLY A 424 2.99 0.23 16.20
C GLY A 424 2.95 -0.14 14.71
N ASN A 425 2.20 0.57 13.86
CA ASN A 425 2.10 0.30 12.43
C ASN A 425 3.43 0.62 11.73
N ILE A 426 3.87 -0.23 10.80
CA ILE A 426 5.18 -0.15 10.15
C ILE A 426 5.13 0.81 8.94
N ILE A 427 5.24 2.12 9.20
CA ILE A 427 5.22 3.14 8.15
C ILE A 427 6.42 3.09 7.19
N ILE A 428 7.55 2.50 7.58
CA ILE A 428 8.64 2.09 6.67
C ILE A 428 9.14 0.70 7.09
N LYS A 429 9.13 -0.29 6.19
CA LYS A 429 9.48 -1.70 6.42
C LYS A 429 10.96 -1.91 6.71
N LYS A 430 11.84 -1.17 6.04
CA LYS A 430 13.29 -1.18 6.29
C LYS A 430 13.93 0.14 5.86
N VAL A 431 14.81 0.69 6.70
CA VAL A 431 15.79 1.73 6.35
C VAL A 431 17.18 1.10 6.34
N GLU A 432 17.94 1.31 5.27
CA GLU A 432 19.26 0.71 5.06
C GLU A 432 20.23 1.75 4.48
N VAL A 433 21.40 1.90 5.10
CA VAL A 433 22.46 2.79 4.60
C VAL A 433 23.37 1.99 3.69
N LEU A 434 23.43 2.36 2.41
CA LEU A 434 24.24 1.70 1.38
C LEU A 434 25.64 2.29 1.25
N THR A 435 25.82 3.58 1.57
CA THR A 435 27.09 4.30 1.41
C THR A 435 27.12 5.51 2.35
N HIS A 436 28.26 5.81 2.98
CA HIS A 436 28.44 6.96 3.87
C HIS A 436 29.91 7.46 3.90
N GLU A 437 30.43 7.91 2.75
CA GLU A 437 31.86 8.21 2.56
C GLU A 437 32.14 9.56 1.90
N VAL A 438 33.40 10.01 1.93
CA VAL A 438 33.85 11.25 1.26
C VAL A 438 34.47 10.92 -0.10
N VAL A 439 33.78 11.26 -1.18
CA VAL A 439 34.22 11.05 -2.56
C VAL A 439 34.56 12.39 -3.19
N GLY A 440 35.78 12.56 -3.71
CA GLY A 440 36.18 13.78 -4.43
C GLY A 440 36.18 15.08 -3.60
N GLY A 441 36.09 15.00 -2.27
CA GLY A 441 35.96 16.14 -1.36
C GLY A 441 34.53 16.46 -0.92
N GLU A 442 33.55 15.65 -1.35
CA GLU A 442 32.12 15.75 -1.03
C GLU A 442 31.66 14.50 -0.25
N TYR A 443 30.97 14.70 0.87
CA TYR A 443 30.39 13.59 1.65
C TYR A 443 29.12 13.10 0.95
N THR A 444 29.00 11.78 0.75
CA THR A 444 27.87 11.14 0.07
C THR A 444 27.24 10.07 0.99
N MET A 445 25.96 10.28 1.30
CA MET A 445 25.09 9.37 2.04
C MET A 445 24.08 8.76 1.05
N VAL A 446 24.01 7.43 0.96
CA VAL A 446 23.01 6.72 0.14
C VAL A 446 22.14 5.86 1.04
N VAL A 447 20.82 6.06 0.95
CA VAL A 447 19.81 5.43 1.80
C VAL A 447 18.81 4.68 0.95
N LYS A 448 18.50 3.45 1.34
CA LYS A 448 17.43 2.61 0.77
C LYS A 448 16.28 2.55 1.75
N LEU A 449 15.09 2.91 1.29
CA LEU A 449 13.82 2.86 2.00
C LEU A 449 12.94 1.80 1.35
N ILE A 450 12.49 0.83 2.14
CA ILE A 450 11.53 -0.20 1.72
C ILE A 450 10.24 0.04 2.48
N PHE A 451 9.11 0.10 1.78
CA PHE A 451 7.78 0.29 2.34
C PHE A 451 6.98 -1.03 2.29
N PRO A 452 6.02 -1.26 3.20
CA PRO A 452 5.06 -2.34 3.04
C PRO A 452 4.17 -2.14 1.81
N ASP A 453 3.58 -3.26 1.42
CA ASP A 453 2.81 -3.50 0.19
C ASP A 453 1.29 -3.58 0.48
N SER A 454 0.90 -3.53 1.76
CA SER A 454 -0.42 -3.91 2.25
C SER A 454 -0.83 -3.14 3.52
N ALA A 455 -2.14 -2.90 3.64
CA ALA A 455 -2.77 -2.33 4.83
C ALA A 455 -3.03 -3.44 5.88
N PRO A 456 -2.97 -3.14 7.19
CA PRO A 456 -2.92 -1.81 7.80
C PRO A 456 -1.52 -1.20 7.94
N GLU A 457 -0.45 -1.94 7.63
CA GLU A 457 0.89 -1.66 8.17
C GLU A 457 1.49 -0.33 7.70
N SER A 458 1.28 0.09 6.45
CA SER A 458 1.69 1.42 5.97
C SER A 458 0.57 2.20 5.29
N GLN A 459 0.31 3.40 5.80
CA GLN A 459 -0.56 4.40 5.17
C GLN A 459 0.08 5.81 5.12
N ILE A 460 1.42 5.88 5.01
CA ILE A 460 2.02 7.11 4.44
C ILE A 460 1.50 7.23 3.01
N SER A 461 0.98 8.40 2.68
CA SER A 461 0.05 8.55 1.56
C SER A 461 0.04 9.98 1.04
N GLY A 462 0.00 10.13 -0.28
CA GLY A 462 0.09 11.41 -0.96
C GLY A 462 1.52 11.99 -0.93
N LYS A 463 1.61 13.31 -1.10
CA LYS A 463 2.87 14.02 -1.33
C LYS A 463 3.63 14.33 -0.02
N TYR A 464 4.94 14.14 -0.05
CA TYR A 464 5.88 14.53 0.99
C TYR A 464 7.01 15.36 0.38
N ASN A 465 7.43 16.40 1.10
CA ASN A 465 8.59 17.22 0.77
C ASN A 465 9.77 16.75 1.64
N MET A 466 10.94 16.53 1.05
CA MET A 466 12.15 16.09 1.75
C MET A 466 12.99 17.29 2.19
N PHE A 467 13.50 17.20 3.41
CA PHE A 467 14.46 18.16 3.98
C PHE A 467 15.67 17.39 4.50
N ALA A 468 16.88 17.92 4.31
CA ALA A 468 18.11 17.26 4.75
C ALA A 468 19.11 18.24 5.36
N ALA A 469 19.91 17.74 6.30
CA ALA A 469 21.13 18.41 6.75
C ALA A 469 22.18 17.37 7.20
N MET A 470 23.42 17.82 7.36
CA MET A 470 24.53 17.01 7.83
C MET A 470 25.06 17.52 9.18
N THR A 471 25.74 16.65 9.91
CA THR A 471 26.35 16.95 11.21
C THR A 471 27.86 16.71 11.17
N ASP A 472 28.56 17.46 12.00
CA ASP A 472 30.00 17.41 12.24
C ASP A 472 30.28 16.99 13.71
N THR A 473 31.56 16.93 14.08
CA THR A 473 32.02 16.58 15.44
C THR A 473 31.67 17.60 16.54
N LEU A 474 31.06 18.74 16.21
CA LEU A 474 30.60 19.77 17.14
C LEU A 474 29.07 19.96 17.14
N SER A 475 28.34 19.28 16.24
CA SER A 475 26.87 19.28 16.13
C SER A 475 26.25 17.89 16.30
N TYR A 476 27.04 16.81 16.21
CA TYR A 476 26.73 15.49 16.76
C TYR A 476 27.93 15.01 17.59
N TYR A 477 27.73 14.85 18.89
CA TYR A 477 28.82 14.67 19.88
C TYR A 477 28.38 13.87 21.12
N ASP A 478 29.34 13.18 21.75
CA ASP A 478 29.16 12.56 23.08
C ASP A 478 29.53 13.56 24.19
N MET A 479 28.68 13.67 25.22
CA MET A 479 28.98 14.44 26.44
C MET A 479 29.63 13.60 27.54
N GLY A 480 29.82 12.30 27.31
CA GLY A 480 30.58 11.39 28.15
C GLY A 480 29.73 10.49 29.04
N ALA A 481 30.42 9.64 29.79
CA ALA A 481 29.82 8.60 30.62
C ALA A 481 28.77 9.15 31.60
N GLY A 482 27.55 8.61 31.52
CA GLY A 482 26.40 9.04 32.33
C GLY A 482 25.59 10.20 31.75
N VAL A 483 26.02 10.81 30.64
CA VAL A 483 25.27 11.88 29.94
C VAL A 483 24.85 11.45 28.53
N GLY A 484 25.77 10.82 27.77
CA GLY A 484 25.49 10.22 26.46
C GLY A 484 25.57 11.18 25.27
N THR A 485 25.12 10.69 24.11
CA THR A 485 25.29 11.32 22.79
C THR A 485 24.13 12.24 22.43
N PHE A 486 24.45 13.37 21.78
CA PHE A 486 23.49 14.40 21.41
C PHE A 486 23.71 14.91 19.98
N ILE A 487 22.62 15.36 19.37
CA ILE A 487 22.58 16.05 18.07
C ILE A 487 21.95 17.44 18.23
N GLU A 488 22.44 18.41 17.49
CA GLU A 488 21.86 19.76 17.40
C GLU A 488 21.21 19.98 16.04
N LEU A 489 19.87 20.08 16.01
CA LEU A 489 19.14 20.43 14.79
C LEU A 489 19.23 21.95 14.56
N ARG A 490 19.41 22.36 13.31
CA ARG A 490 19.74 23.74 12.94
C ARG A 490 18.98 24.22 11.70
N SER A 491 18.21 25.29 11.86
CA SER A 491 17.40 25.86 10.77
C SER A 491 18.25 26.43 9.63
N ASN A 492 19.43 26.99 9.95
CA ASN A 492 20.39 27.54 9.00
C ASN A 492 21.23 26.48 8.25
N ALA A 493 21.11 25.20 8.60
CA ALA A 493 21.73 24.07 7.90
C ALA A 493 20.70 23.21 7.12
N LEU A 494 19.42 23.23 7.53
CA LEU A 494 18.34 22.47 6.92
C LEU A 494 18.06 22.94 5.48
N ALA A 495 18.37 22.09 4.50
CA ALA A 495 18.11 22.35 3.09
C ALA A 495 16.82 21.66 2.60
N THR A 496 16.13 22.28 1.64
CA THR A 496 15.08 21.66 0.82
C THR A 496 15.07 22.29 -0.58
N ASN A 497 14.40 21.65 -1.54
CA ASN A 497 14.21 22.15 -2.90
C ASN A 497 12.82 21.74 -3.39
N SER A 498 12.21 22.52 -4.31
CA SER A 498 10.92 22.16 -4.91
C SER A 498 10.98 20.85 -5.72
N SER A 499 12.15 20.43 -6.19
CA SER A 499 12.36 19.12 -6.82
C SER A 499 12.46 17.96 -5.82
N TRP A 500 12.68 18.22 -4.52
CA TRP A 500 12.82 17.19 -3.49
C TRP A 500 11.46 16.79 -2.91
N ASN A 501 10.51 16.46 -3.78
CA ASN A 501 9.19 16.00 -3.38
C ASN A 501 8.87 14.65 -4.03
N TRP A 502 8.12 13.82 -3.28
CA TRP A 502 7.77 12.47 -3.67
C TRP A 502 6.35 12.12 -3.22
N ASN A 503 5.64 11.32 -4.01
CA ASN A 503 4.29 10.85 -3.72
C ASN A 503 4.35 9.37 -3.35
N PHE A 504 3.66 9.00 -2.27
CA PHE A 504 3.52 7.63 -1.83
C PHE A 504 2.08 7.18 -2.03
N ASP A 505 1.89 6.08 -2.75
CA ASP A 505 0.58 5.51 -3.02
C ASP A 505 0.65 3.98 -3.05
N PHE A 506 0.14 3.34 -2.01
CA PHE A 506 0.13 1.89 -1.86
C PHE A 506 -1.29 1.30 -1.96
N VAL A 507 -2.20 2.00 -2.63
CA VAL A 507 -3.59 1.56 -2.83
C VAL A 507 -3.78 1.14 -4.29
N ASN A 508 -4.56 0.08 -4.56
CA ASN A 508 -4.91 -0.27 -5.93
C ASN A 508 -6.10 0.60 -6.36
N PRO A 509 -6.12 1.18 -7.58
CA PRO A 509 -7.31 1.86 -8.10
C PRO A 509 -8.46 0.85 -8.23
N ASN A 510 -9.70 1.25 -7.96
CA ASN A 510 -10.84 0.32 -7.97
C ASN A 510 -11.76 0.53 -9.19
N ILE A 511 -11.90 -0.51 -10.02
CA ILE A 511 -12.77 -0.52 -11.21
C ILE A 511 -14.20 -0.86 -10.77
N THR A 512 -15.14 0.03 -11.08
CA THR A 512 -16.58 -0.15 -10.85
C THR A 512 -17.35 -0.07 -12.16
N ASN A 513 -18.57 -0.59 -12.20
CA ASN A 513 -19.48 -0.50 -13.35
C ASN A 513 -18.85 -0.96 -14.69
N PHE A 514 -17.98 -1.96 -14.70
CA PHE A 514 -17.49 -2.53 -15.96
C PHE A 514 -18.63 -3.27 -16.67
N ASN A 515 -19.04 -2.75 -17.82
CA ASN A 515 -20.00 -3.40 -18.71
C ASN A 515 -19.41 -3.50 -20.12
N ALA A 516 -19.65 -4.64 -20.75
CA ALA A 516 -19.49 -4.86 -22.17
C ALA A 516 -20.85 -5.25 -22.73
N GLY A 517 -21.26 -4.63 -23.83
CA GLY A 517 -22.52 -4.92 -24.48
C GLY A 517 -22.49 -4.66 -25.97
N PHE A 518 -23.66 -4.75 -26.59
CA PHE A 518 -23.90 -4.38 -27.96
C PHE A 518 -25.33 -3.84 -28.07
N THR A 519 -25.54 -2.86 -28.94
CA THR A 519 -26.89 -2.32 -29.21
C THR A 519 -27.79 -3.41 -29.81
N ALA A 520 -29.11 -3.37 -29.56
CA ALA A 520 -30.05 -4.29 -30.22
C ALA A 520 -29.88 -4.24 -31.76
N GLY A 521 -29.87 -5.39 -32.43
CA GLY A 521 -29.58 -5.47 -33.86
C GLY A 521 -28.11 -5.22 -34.25
N GLN A 522 -27.20 -4.81 -33.35
CA GLN A 522 -25.78 -4.68 -33.65
C GLN A 522 -25.11 -6.06 -33.67
N GLN A 523 -24.60 -6.45 -34.83
CA GLN A 523 -24.04 -7.79 -35.05
C GLN A 523 -22.52 -7.89 -34.90
N ARG A 524 -21.80 -6.76 -34.88
CA ARG A 524 -20.34 -6.76 -35.00
C ARG A 524 -19.60 -5.82 -34.04
N ILE A 525 -20.24 -4.76 -33.52
CA ILE A 525 -19.61 -3.81 -32.59
C ILE A 525 -19.92 -4.19 -31.13
N VAL A 526 -18.87 -4.37 -30.33
CA VAL A 526 -18.92 -4.41 -28.87
C VAL A 526 -18.59 -3.03 -28.33
N ASP A 527 -19.40 -2.55 -27.38
CA ASP A 527 -19.21 -1.32 -26.64
C ASP A 527 -18.81 -1.65 -25.19
N LEU A 528 -17.67 -1.11 -24.73
CA LEU A 528 -17.14 -1.26 -23.38
C LEU A 528 -17.24 0.07 -22.62
N ASN A 529 -17.81 0.04 -21.42
CA ASN A 529 -17.76 1.15 -20.47
C ASN A 529 -17.31 0.67 -19.10
N TRP A 530 -16.67 1.55 -18.35
CA TRP A 530 -16.30 1.31 -16.96
C TRP A 530 -16.18 2.63 -16.20
N SER A 531 -16.06 2.53 -14.89
CA SER A 531 -15.67 3.61 -14.00
C SER A 531 -14.42 3.15 -13.24
N VAL A 532 -13.52 4.07 -12.91
CA VAL A 532 -12.39 3.77 -12.01
C VAL A 532 -12.28 4.92 -11.04
N ASP A 533 -12.16 4.61 -9.74
CA ASP A 533 -11.65 5.59 -8.79
C ASP A 533 -10.11 5.58 -8.80
N GLY A 534 -9.53 6.78 -8.87
CA GLY A 534 -8.11 7.00 -8.60
C GLY A 534 -7.88 7.10 -7.10
N THR A 535 -8.17 6.03 -6.36
CA THR A 535 -7.93 5.99 -4.92
C THR A 535 -6.43 5.92 -4.67
N GLY A 536 -5.89 6.97 -4.03
CA GLY A 536 -4.45 7.17 -3.85
C GLY A 536 -3.90 8.20 -4.82
N SER A 537 -3.89 7.88 -6.11
CA SER A 537 -3.43 8.75 -7.21
C SER A 537 -4.29 8.61 -8.47
N ASN A 538 -4.11 9.53 -9.43
CA ASN A 538 -4.94 9.53 -10.65
C ASN A 538 -4.70 8.28 -11.50
N ILE A 539 -5.67 7.91 -12.33
CA ILE A 539 -5.46 6.86 -13.34
C ILE A 539 -4.48 7.38 -14.40
N LYS A 540 -3.40 6.64 -14.62
CA LYS A 540 -2.39 6.92 -15.64
C LYS A 540 -2.85 6.42 -17.00
N ASN A 541 -3.22 5.14 -17.09
CA ASN A 541 -3.73 4.50 -18.29
C ASN A 541 -4.61 3.29 -17.95
N THR A 542 -5.28 2.74 -18.97
CA THR A 542 -6.03 1.49 -18.88
C THR A 542 -5.63 0.57 -20.03
N ILE A 543 -5.50 -0.72 -19.77
CA ILE A 543 -5.21 -1.74 -20.77
C ILE A 543 -6.51 -2.52 -21.01
N VAL A 544 -6.99 -2.48 -22.25
CA VAL A 544 -8.15 -3.27 -22.69
C VAL A 544 -7.61 -4.53 -23.37
N ASN A 545 -7.85 -5.69 -22.77
CA ASN A 545 -7.57 -6.97 -23.41
C ASN A 545 -8.85 -7.61 -23.93
N VAL A 546 -8.75 -8.36 -25.03
CA VAL A 546 -9.84 -9.18 -25.55
C VAL A 546 -9.26 -10.52 -25.96
N TYR A 547 -9.89 -11.63 -25.57
CA TYR A 547 -9.42 -12.98 -25.85
C TYR A 547 -10.55 -13.86 -26.41
N LYS A 548 -10.20 -14.94 -27.13
CA LYS A 548 -11.16 -15.86 -27.78
C LYS A 548 -10.88 -17.33 -27.46
N THR A 549 -11.90 -18.10 -27.09
CA THR A 549 -11.74 -19.47 -26.57
C THR A 549 -11.66 -20.59 -27.61
N GLU A 550 -11.86 -20.30 -28.90
CA GLU A 550 -11.89 -21.30 -29.98
C GLU A 550 -11.26 -20.76 -31.26
N ASP A 551 -10.70 -21.64 -32.09
CA ASP A 551 -10.22 -21.33 -33.44
C ASP A 551 -11.34 -21.34 -34.51
N PRO A 552 -11.12 -20.69 -35.68
CA PRO A 552 -10.02 -19.77 -35.97
C PRO A 552 -10.19 -18.46 -35.18
N ILE A 553 -9.08 -17.90 -34.70
CA ILE A 553 -9.05 -16.57 -34.11
C ILE A 553 -8.69 -15.53 -35.19
N TYR A 554 -9.49 -14.47 -35.30
CA TYR A 554 -9.23 -13.32 -36.19
C TYR A 554 -8.97 -12.06 -35.37
N SER A 555 -8.19 -11.14 -35.92
CA SER A 555 -8.01 -9.80 -35.35
C SER A 555 -9.35 -9.07 -35.21
N ILE A 556 -9.40 -8.12 -34.28
CA ILE A 556 -10.54 -7.21 -34.05
C ILE A 556 -10.14 -5.78 -34.38
N THR A 557 -11.09 -4.94 -34.77
CA THR A 557 -10.78 -3.54 -35.12
C THR A 557 -11.25 -2.60 -34.02
N ARG A 558 -10.35 -1.92 -33.30
CA ARG A 558 -10.75 -0.84 -32.39
C ARG A 558 -11.43 0.26 -33.19
N ILE A 559 -12.61 0.69 -32.75
CA ILE A 559 -13.41 1.78 -33.30
C ILE A 559 -13.21 3.05 -32.48
N SER A 560 -13.19 2.91 -31.15
CA SER A 560 -13.01 4.02 -30.21
C SER A 560 -12.03 3.64 -29.09
N PRO A 561 -11.09 4.51 -28.68
CA PRO A 561 -10.80 5.82 -29.28
C PRO A 561 -10.15 5.70 -30.68
N SER A 562 -10.17 6.83 -31.39
CA SER A 562 -9.48 7.04 -32.67
C SER A 562 -7.96 7.16 -32.45
N PRO A 563 -7.08 6.70 -33.38
CA PRO A 563 -7.39 6.09 -34.67
C PRO A 563 -7.96 4.67 -34.53
N GLN A 564 -8.72 4.26 -35.55
CA GLN A 564 -9.10 2.86 -35.73
C GLN A 564 -7.87 2.03 -36.07
N THR A 565 -7.79 0.80 -35.55
CA THR A 565 -6.60 -0.05 -35.68
C THR A 565 -7.02 -1.51 -35.58
N SER A 566 -6.39 -2.40 -36.35
CA SER A 566 -6.51 -3.85 -36.18
C SER A 566 -5.64 -4.29 -35.01
N ILE A 567 -6.23 -4.98 -34.04
CA ILE A 567 -5.55 -5.61 -32.90
C ILE A 567 -5.67 -7.11 -33.08
N ASP A 568 -4.53 -7.79 -33.10
CA ASP A 568 -4.49 -9.24 -33.02
C ASP A 568 -4.84 -9.68 -31.60
N ILE A 569 -5.61 -10.77 -31.50
CA ILE A 569 -6.08 -11.33 -30.24
C ILE A 569 -5.74 -12.81 -30.15
N THR A 570 -5.61 -13.32 -28.92
CA THR A 570 -5.17 -14.68 -28.63
C THR A 570 -6.24 -15.47 -27.85
N THR A 571 -5.95 -16.74 -27.57
CA THR A 571 -6.60 -17.44 -26.46
C THR A 571 -6.33 -16.73 -25.13
N PRO A 572 -7.21 -16.85 -24.12
CA PRO A 572 -6.92 -16.38 -22.77
C PRO A 572 -5.61 -16.99 -22.23
N PRO A 573 -4.83 -16.25 -21.42
CA PRO A 573 -3.66 -16.80 -20.74
C PRO A 573 -4.05 -17.87 -19.71
N SER A 574 -3.05 -18.64 -19.28
CA SER A 574 -3.26 -19.70 -18.28
C SER A 574 -3.31 -19.17 -16.85
N LEU A 575 -2.70 -18.01 -16.60
CA LEU A 575 -2.71 -17.33 -15.31
C LEU A 575 -3.39 -15.96 -15.46
N SER A 576 -4.25 -15.60 -14.50
CA SER A 576 -4.90 -14.29 -14.47
C SER A 576 -3.92 -13.13 -14.33
N GLU A 577 -2.74 -13.38 -13.78
CA GLU A 577 -1.64 -12.42 -13.61
C GLU A 577 -0.97 -12.02 -14.95
N GLU A 578 -1.28 -12.73 -16.05
CA GLU A 578 -0.83 -12.39 -17.40
C GLU A 578 -1.80 -11.41 -18.11
N ILE A 579 -2.98 -11.13 -17.53
CA ILE A 579 -4.02 -10.24 -18.10
C ILE A 579 -3.76 -8.79 -17.70
N GLY A 580 -3.71 -7.87 -18.66
CA GLY A 580 -3.52 -6.43 -18.39
C GLY A 580 -2.08 -5.95 -18.40
N ILE A 581 -1.11 -6.74 -18.88
CA ILE A 581 0.28 -6.30 -19.09
C ILE A 581 0.28 -5.12 -20.06
N ALA A 582 0.93 -4.01 -19.65
CA ALA A 582 0.89 -2.73 -20.36
C ALA A 582 1.92 -2.61 -21.49
N ASP A 583 3.03 -3.36 -21.41
CA ASP A 583 4.06 -3.45 -22.45
C ASP A 583 4.84 -4.78 -22.29
N PRO A 584 4.99 -5.60 -23.35
CA PRO A 584 4.24 -5.56 -24.61
C PRO A 584 2.80 -6.05 -24.41
N ILE A 585 1.83 -5.37 -25.04
CA ILE A 585 0.41 -5.77 -24.98
C ILE A 585 0.19 -6.96 -25.92
N SER A 586 -0.16 -8.11 -25.35
CA SER A 586 -0.23 -9.39 -26.08
C SER A 586 -1.52 -9.65 -26.87
N SER A 587 -2.64 -9.06 -26.44
CA SER A 587 -3.98 -9.34 -26.97
C SER A 587 -4.95 -8.20 -26.60
N GLY A 588 -4.72 -7.00 -27.13
CA GLY A 588 -5.41 -5.80 -26.63
C GLY A 588 -4.81 -4.46 -27.10
N TRP A 589 -5.19 -3.38 -26.42
CA TRP A 589 -4.64 -2.03 -26.63
C TRP A 589 -4.58 -1.23 -25.32
N GLU A 590 -3.67 -0.27 -25.28
CA GLU A 590 -3.73 0.82 -24.32
C GLU A 590 -4.87 1.78 -24.67
N ASN A 591 -5.61 2.19 -23.66
CA ASN A 591 -6.65 3.20 -23.70
C ASN A 591 -6.38 4.26 -22.61
N GLY A 592 -6.20 5.51 -23.02
CA GLY A 592 -6.16 6.65 -22.11
C GLY A 592 -7.56 7.06 -21.65
N ALA A 593 -7.73 8.33 -21.26
CA ALA A 593 -9.08 8.91 -21.18
C ALA A 593 -9.69 9.00 -22.59
N PRO A 594 -10.99 8.68 -22.79
CA PRO A 594 -12.03 8.41 -21.78
C PRO A 594 -12.19 6.95 -21.36
N LEU A 595 -12.99 6.72 -20.31
CA LEU A 595 -13.35 5.41 -19.73
C LEU A 595 -14.39 4.63 -20.57
N PHE A 596 -14.24 4.68 -21.90
CA PHE A 596 -15.07 3.99 -22.88
C PHE A 596 -14.20 3.56 -24.05
N SER A 597 -14.44 2.36 -24.57
CA SER A 597 -13.81 1.87 -25.79
C SER A 597 -14.78 0.98 -26.55
N SER A 598 -14.67 0.91 -27.87
CA SER A 598 -15.51 0.02 -28.68
C SER A 598 -14.72 -0.60 -29.82
N PHE A 599 -15.10 -1.81 -30.23
CA PHE A 599 -14.37 -2.59 -31.23
C PHE A 599 -15.30 -3.46 -32.08
N ASN A 600 -14.87 -3.71 -33.32
CA ASN A 600 -15.50 -4.61 -34.28
C ASN A 600 -14.91 -6.02 -34.12
N ILE A 601 -15.74 -7.05 -33.96
CA ILE A 601 -15.29 -8.45 -33.89
C ILE A 601 -14.77 -9.00 -35.23
N ASN A 602 -14.89 -8.23 -36.32
CA ASN A 602 -14.53 -8.59 -37.69
C ASN A 602 -15.17 -9.93 -38.12
N ASN A 603 -14.36 -10.96 -38.38
CA ASN A 603 -14.81 -12.26 -38.90
C ASN A 603 -14.96 -13.33 -37.79
N ASN A 604 -14.79 -12.97 -36.52
CA ASN A 604 -14.97 -13.89 -35.40
C ASN A 604 -16.44 -14.38 -35.33
N SER A 605 -16.63 -15.70 -35.42
CA SER A 605 -17.91 -16.32 -35.81
C SER A 605 -18.19 -17.67 -35.10
N SER A 606 -17.42 -17.96 -34.05
CA SER A 606 -17.47 -19.14 -33.16
C SER A 606 -16.76 -18.80 -31.84
N GLY A 607 -16.95 -19.62 -30.81
CA GLY A 607 -16.30 -19.45 -29.51
C GLY A 607 -16.77 -18.27 -28.68
N THR A 608 -16.26 -18.20 -27.46
CA THR A 608 -16.53 -17.11 -26.52
C THR A 608 -15.48 -16.02 -26.68
N LEU A 609 -15.93 -14.78 -26.85
CA LEU A 609 -15.10 -13.58 -26.88
C LEU A 609 -15.21 -12.85 -25.54
N THR A 610 -14.09 -12.63 -24.86
CA THR A 610 -14.06 -12.15 -23.48
C THR A 610 -13.19 -10.89 -23.36
N PRO A 611 -13.79 -9.70 -23.17
CA PRO A 611 -13.06 -8.49 -22.84
C PRO A 611 -12.65 -8.41 -21.36
N TYR A 612 -11.55 -7.72 -21.11
CA TYR A 612 -11.04 -7.36 -19.79
C TYR A 612 -10.56 -5.91 -19.82
N VAL A 613 -10.62 -5.22 -18.68
CA VAL A 613 -10.03 -3.90 -18.47
C VAL A 613 -9.14 -3.96 -17.24
N THR A 614 -7.90 -3.54 -17.38
CA THR A 614 -6.96 -3.32 -16.25
C THR A 614 -6.63 -1.85 -16.16
N ALA A 615 -6.75 -1.24 -14.98
CA ALA A 615 -6.41 0.17 -14.75
C ALA A 615 -5.12 0.28 -13.95
N TYR A 616 -4.24 1.20 -14.33
CA TYR A 616 -3.04 1.56 -13.57
C TYR A 616 -3.12 3.02 -13.10
N ASP A 617 -2.71 3.27 -11.87
CA ASP A 617 -2.58 4.61 -11.31
C ASP A 617 -1.22 5.26 -11.64
N GLN A 618 -0.92 6.43 -11.08
CA GLN A 618 0.34 7.14 -11.31
C GLN A 618 1.57 6.43 -10.69
N ALA A 619 1.35 5.56 -9.70
CA ALA A 619 2.35 4.74 -9.03
C ALA A 619 2.44 3.30 -9.60
N CYS A 620 1.66 2.99 -10.65
CA CYS A 620 1.51 1.67 -11.27
C CYS A 620 0.95 0.57 -10.35
N ASN A 621 0.22 0.90 -9.29
CA ASN A 621 -0.68 -0.09 -8.68
C ASN A 621 -1.87 -0.31 -9.64
N PHE A 622 -2.49 -1.50 -9.58
CA PHE A 622 -3.46 -1.90 -10.60
C PHE A 622 -4.64 -2.71 -10.06
N SER A 623 -5.74 -2.71 -10.79
CA SER A 623 -6.81 -3.70 -10.65
C SER A 623 -7.36 -4.08 -12.02
N ALA A 624 -8.06 -5.22 -12.10
CA ALA A 624 -8.60 -5.75 -13.35
C ALA A 624 -10.04 -6.24 -13.19
N ALA A 625 -10.84 -6.07 -14.25
CA ALA A 625 -12.21 -6.57 -14.37
C ALA A 625 -12.39 -7.35 -15.68
N GLY A 626 -13.23 -8.40 -15.67
CA GLY A 626 -13.47 -9.30 -16.81
C GLY A 626 -13.52 -10.79 -16.41
N GLY A 627 -13.77 -11.67 -17.38
CA GLY A 627 -13.51 -13.12 -17.30
C GLY A 627 -14.42 -14.02 -16.44
N SER A 628 -14.81 -13.59 -15.25
CA SER A 628 -15.52 -14.43 -14.26
C SER A 628 -17.04 -14.41 -14.41
N VAL A 629 -17.73 -15.34 -13.72
CA VAL A 629 -19.20 -15.37 -13.64
C VAL A 629 -19.72 -14.06 -13.05
N GLY A 630 -20.49 -13.30 -13.85
CA GLY A 630 -20.95 -11.95 -13.54
C GLY A 630 -20.27 -10.85 -14.37
N ASN A 631 -19.10 -11.12 -14.95
CA ASN A 631 -18.48 -10.27 -15.96
C ASN A 631 -18.94 -10.68 -17.38
N PRO A 632 -19.02 -9.74 -18.34
CA PRO A 632 -19.65 -9.96 -19.63
C PRO A 632 -18.73 -10.71 -20.61
N SER A 633 -19.23 -11.79 -21.20
CA SER A 633 -18.59 -12.55 -22.27
C SER A 633 -19.59 -12.88 -23.38
N PHE A 634 -19.10 -12.98 -24.62
CA PHE A 634 -19.95 -13.13 -25.81
C PHE A 634 -19.72 -14.49 -26.46
N ASP A 635 -20.58 -15.47 -26.19
CA ASP A 635 -20.59 -16.72 -26.93
C ASP A 635 -21.13 -16.52 -28.36
N LEU A 636 -20.20 -16.41 -29.31
CA LEU A 636 -20.46 -16.18 -30.72
C LEU A 636 -20.94 -17.45 -31.45
N ASN A 637 -21.03 -18.60 -30.77
CA ASN A 637 -21.43 -19.84 -31.44
C ASN A 637 -22.86 -19.75 -32.01
N ARG A 638 -23.00 -20.23 -33.25
CA ARG A 638 -24.29 -20.31 -33.96
C ARG A 638 -25.17 -21.34 -33.28
N TRP A 639 -26.48 -21.11 -33.27
CA TRP A 639 -27.45 -22.03 -32.68
C TRP A 639 -28.80 -22.03 -33.39
N ILE A 640 -29.56 -23.09 -33.14
CA ILE A 640 -30.84 -23.44 -33.77
C ILE A 640 -31.97 -23.44 -32.73
N SER A 641 -33.21 -23.17 -33.14
CA SER A 641 -34.37 -23.26 -32.24
C SER A 641 -35.61 -23.80 -32.94
N THR A 642 -36.43 -24.55 -32.20
CA THR A 642 -37.68 -25.16 -32.70
C THR A 642 -38.89 -24.67 -31.91
N LYS A 643 -39.91 -24.18 -32.62
CA LYS A 643 -41.23 -23.92 -32.04
C LYS A 643 -42.18 -25.03 -32.48
N GLY A 644 -42.04 -26.20 -31.83
CA GLY A 644 -42.70 -27.45 -32.22
C GLY A 644 -42.28 -28.02 -33.59
N GLY A 645 -41.39 -27.35 -34.32
CA GLY A 645 -40.97 -27.71 -35.68
C GLY A 645 -40.18 -29.01 -35.72
N ILE A 646 -40.45 -29.85 -36.72
CA ILE A 646 -39.64 -31.05 -36.96
C ILE A 646 -38.34 -30.63 -37.65
N LEU A 647 -37.22 -30.95 -37.00
CA LEU A 647 -35.86 -30.79 -37.52
C LEU A 647 -35.17 -32.14 -37.43
N PHE A 648 -35.11 -32.87 -38.54
CA PHE A 648 -34.57 -34.23 -38.59
C PHE A 648 -33.27 -34.30 -39.40
N SER A 649 -32.24 -34.89 -38.80
CA SER A 649 -31.04 -35.35 -39.49
C SER A 649 -30.64 -36.75 -39.02
N SER A 650 -30.68 -37.72 -39.93
CA SER A 650 -30.09 -39.06 -39.73
C SER A 650 -28.55 -39.00 -39.56
N GLY A 651 -27.92 -37.95 -40.08
CA GLY A 651 -26.52 -37.62 -39.88
C GLY A 651 -26.30 -36.75 -38.64
N ARG A 652 -25.32 -35.84 -38.73
CA ARG A 652 -25.10 -34.80 -37.72
C ARG A 652 -25.80 -33.50 -38.14
N ILE A 653 -26.20 -32.68 -37.16
CA ILE A 653 -26.49 -31.26 -37.34
C ILE A 653 -25.23 -30.49 -36.91
N SER A 654 -24.83 -29.45 -37.65
CA SER A 654 -23.55 -28.76 -37.37
C SER A 654 -23.56 -27.85 -36.13
N TYR A 655 -24.74 -27.48 -35.60
CA TYR A 655 -24.92 -26.64 -34.41
C TYR A 655 -26.13 -27.08 -33.60
N MET A 656 -26.08 -26.91 -32.27
CA MET A 656 -27.13 -27.27 -31.31
C MET A 656 -27.93 -26.03 -30.84
N PRO A 657 -29.06 -26.17 -30.14
CA PRO A 657 -29.68 -25.06 -29.42
C PRO A 657 -28.84 -24.54 -28.25
N LYS A 658 -29.10 -23.29 -27.82
CA LYS A 658 -28.63 -22.74 -26.54
C LYS A 658 -29.78 -22.69 -25.54
N THR A 659 -29.46 -22.82 -24.26
CA THR A 659 -30.35 -22.47 -23.15
C THR A 659 -30.31 -20.95 -22.94
N ASN A 660 -31.35 -20.22 -23.37
CA ASN A 660 -31.46 -18.77 -23.15
C ASN A 660 -32.80 -18.36 -22.55
N SER A 661 -32.93 -17.13 -22.06
CA SER A 661 -34.10 -16.67 -21.29
C SER A 661 -35.34 -16.32 -22.12
N ASN A 662 -35.34 -16.63 -23.42
CA ASN A 662 -36.30 -16.08 -24.39
C ASN A 662 -37.20 -17.19 -24.92
N ASP A 663 -38.44 -16.86 -25.29
CA ASP A 663 -39.49 -17.78 -25.79
C ASP A 663 -39.18 -18.46 -27.15
N TRP A 664 -37.92 -18.70 -27.50
CA TRP A 664 -37.48 -19.30 -28.75
C TRP A 664 -37.66 -20.82 -28.81
N ASN A 665 -37.45 -21.55 -27.70
CA ASN A 665 -37.63 -23.01 -27.63
C ASN A 665 -38.89 -23.38 -26.83
N THR A 666 -40.06 -23.17 -27.44
CA THR A 666 -41.38 -23.13 -26.78
C THR A 666 -42.39 -24.12 -27.34
N GLY A 667 -41.96 -25.31 -27.78
CA GLY A 667 -42.93 -26.34 -28.16
C GLY A 667 -42.37 -27.70 -28.57
N THR A 668 -43.17 -28.74 -28.30
CA THR A 668 -43.08 -30.16 -28.69
C THR A 668 -41.85 -30.52 -29.53
N GLU A 669 -40.76 -30.85 -28.86
CA GLU A 669 -39.49 -31.07 -29.52
C GLU A 669 -39.46 -32.44 -30.22
N LEU A 670 -39.03 -32.46 -31.48
CA LEU A 670 -38.69 -33.67 -32.24
C LEU A 670 -37.42 -33.42 -33.07
N ILE A 671 -36.36 -32.90 -32.41
CA ILE A 671 -35.06 -32.76 -33.04
C ILE A 671 -34.37 -34.12 -33.10
N GLY A 672 -34.50 -34.79 -34.25
CA GLY A 672 -33.81 -36.03 -34.55
C GLY A 672 -32.33 -35.77 -34.82
N ILE A 673 -31.49 -35.98 -33.80
CA ILE A 673 -30.02 -35.92 -33.89
C ILE A 673 -29.46 -37.30 -33.57
N ALA A 674 -28.64 -37.87 -34.45
CA ALA A 674 -28.02 -39.18 -34.25
C ALA A 674 -26.88 -39.21 -33.19
N SER A 675 -26.73 -38.16 -32.38
CA SER A 675 -25.62 -37.97 -31.42
C SER A 675 -25.85 -38.63 -30.05
N GLY A 676 -27.09 -38.98 -29.69
CA GLY A 676 -27.43 -39.39 -28.31
C GLY A 676 -27.30 -38.26 -27.28
N GLN A 677 -27.17 -37.01 -27.75
CA GLN A 677 -27.19 -35.78 -26.96
C GLN A 677 -28.39 -34.96 -27.47
N HIS A 678 -29.53 -35.09 -26.80
CA HIS A 678 -30.69 -34.24 -27.08
C HIS A 678 -30.55 -32.94 -26.25
N PRO A 679 -30.86 -31.77 -26.83
CA PRO A 679 -30.94 -30.53 -26.06
C PRO A 679 -32.04 -30.62 -24.99
N GLY A 680 -31.93 -29.79 -23.96
CA GLY A 680 -32.98 -29.65 -22.95
C GLY A 680 -34.04 -28.65 -23.42
N VAL A 681 -35.31 -29.06 -23.40
CA VAL A 681 -36.43 -28.11 -23.44
C VAL A 681 -36.36 -27.26 -22.17
N GLN A 682 -36.41 -25.94 -22.33
CA GLN A 682 -36.43 -24.99 -21.22
C GLN A 682 -37.77 -25.05 -20.50
N ASP A 683 -37.80 -25.24 -19.19
CA ASP A 683 -39.06 -25.36 -18.46
C ASP A 683 -39.81 -24.03 -18.33
N PHE A 684 -41.04 -24.01 -18.86
CA PHE A 684 -42.01 -22.92 -18.84
C PHE A 684 -43.32 -23.33 -18.14
N GLY A 685 -43.37 -24.51 -17.51
CA GLY A 685 -44.56 -25.11 -16.91
C GLY A 685 -45.31 -26.07 -17.84
N GLU A 686 -46.10 -26.97 -17.23
CA GLU A 686 -46.78 -28.10 -17.90
C GLU A 686 -47.68 -27.65 -19.07
N ASP A 687 -48.38 -26.52 -18.94
CA ASP A 687 -49.27 -25.94 -19.97
C ASP A 687 -48.54 -25.51 -21.25
N LYS A 688 -47.23 -25.24 -21.18
CA LYS A 688 -46.42 -24.73 -22.30
C LYS A 688 -45.49 -25.78 -22.90
N ASN A 689 -45.08 -26.77 -22.12
CA ASN A 689 -44.13 -27.81 -22.51
C ASN A 689 -44.72 -29.22 -22.41
N PRO A 690 -45.71 -29.59 -23.24
CA PRO A 690 -46.42 -30.87 -23.10
C PRO A 690 -45.56 -32.11 -23.43
N VAL A 691 -44.40 -31.96 -24.09
CA VAL A 691 -43.50 -33.07 -24.47
C VAL A 691 -42.04 -32.60 -24.53
N SER A 692 -41.13 -33.39 -23.96
CA SER A 692 -39.67 -33.25 -24.12
C SER A 692 -39.02 -34.56 -24.61
N VAL A 693 -37.89 -34.47 -25.31
CA VAL A 693 -37.19 -35.63 -25.88
C VAL A 693 -36.23 -36.25 -24.87
N ILE A 694 -36.65 -37.32 -24.21
CA ILE A 694 -35.78 -38.07 -23.29
C ILE A 694 -34.76 -38.94 -24.06
N ASN A 695 -35.13 -39.52 -25.20
CA ASN A 695 -34.29 -40.40 -26.02
C ASN A 695 -34.91 -40.67 -27.41
N ILE A 696 -34.15 -40.54 -28.50
CA ILE A 696 -34.54 -41.01 -29.85
C ILE A 696 -33.68 -42.20 -30.25
N ILE A 697 -34.33 -43.37 -30.41
CA ILE A 697 -33.71 -44.55 -31.04
C ILE A 697 -34.00 -44.48 -32.54
N ASP A 698 -33.15 -43.78 -33.30
CA ASP A 698 -33.32 -43.66 -34.75
C ASP A 698 -32.94 -44.97 -35.47
N ARG A 699 -33.93 -45.86 -35.63
CA ARG A 699 -33.80 -47.06 -36.48
C ARG A 699 -33.65 -46.72 -37.96
N ASN A 700 -34.02 -45.51 -38.39
CA ASN A 700 -33.97 -45.07 -39.78
C ASN A 700 -32.54 -44.85 -40.26
N ASN A 701 -31.59 -44.65 -39.33
CA ASN A 701 -30.19 -44.38 -39.64
C ASN A 701 -29.50 -45.54 -40.39
N GLN A 702 -30.02 -46.77 -40.27
CA GLN A 702 -29.58 -47.95 -41.01
C GLN A 702 -30.27 -48.12 -42.37
N GLU A 703 -31.29 -47.31 -42.67
CA GLU A 703 -32.21 -47.45 -43.83
C GLU A 703 -32.42 -46.12 -44.58
N ARG A 704 -31.45 -45.19 -44.50
CA ARG A 704 -31.58 -43.81 -45.02
C ARG A 704 -32.08 -43.75 -46.46
N THR A 705 -31.36 -44.41 -47.36
CA THR A 705 -31.68 -44.52 -48.79
C THR A 705 -33.04 -45.17 -49.01
N THR A 706 -33.34 -46.22 -48.25
CA THR A 706 -34.61 -46.96 -48.30
C THR A 706 -35.80 -46.05 -47.99
N ARG A 707 -35.67 -45.12 -47.03
CA ARG A 707 -36.79 -44.27 -46.60
C ARG A 707 -37.03 -43.05 -47.48
N PHE A 708 -35.98 -42.47 -48.08
CA PHE A 708 -36.18 -41.52 -49.17
C PHE A 708 -36.82 -42.22 -50.38
N GLY A 709 -36.35 -43.43 -50.73
CA GLY A 709 -36.96 -44.28 -51.75
C GLY A 709 -38.43 -44.61 -51.50
N MET A 710 -38.81 -45.00 -50.27
CA MET A 710 -40.21 -45.27 -49.89
C MET A 710 -41.13 -44.05 -50.01
N LEU A 711 -40.62 -42.82 -49.81
CA LEU A 711 -41.39 -41.60 -50.05
C LEU A 711 -41.56 -41.34 -51.56
N GLY A 712 -40.53 -41.61 -52.37
CA GLY A 712 -40.63 -41.62 -53.83
C GLY A 712 -41.66 -42.63 -54.33
N GLU A 713 -41.54 -43.90 -53.95
CA GLU A 713 -42.50 -44.96 -54.33
C GLU A 713 -43.95 -44.62 -53.95
N LYS A 714 -44.18 -43.97 -52.80
CA LYS A 714 -45.51 -43.54 -52.37
C LYS A 714 -46.05 -42.40 -53.23
N LEU A 715 -45.19 -41.44 -53.57
CA LEU A 715 -45.51 -40.34 -54.47
C LEU A 715 -45.86 -40.87 -55.87
N ASP A 716 -45.03 -41.75 -56.42
CA ASP A 716 -45.25 -42.39 -57.73
C ASP A 716 -46.61 -43.11 -57.75
N LYS A 717 -46.94 -43.85 -56.69
CA LYS A 717 -48.24 -44.54 -56.55
C LYS A 717 -49.43 -43.58 -56.42
N GLN A 718 -49.28 -42.37 -55.83
CA GLN A 718 -50.35 -41.37 -55.87
C GLN A 718 -50.49 -40.73 -57.25
N ILE A 719 -49.37 -40.43 -57.93
CA ILE A 719 -49.36 -39.86 -59.28
C ILE A 719 -49.99 -40.85 -60.29
N GLU A 720 -49.63 -42.14 -60.22
CA GLU A 720 -50.22 -43.20 -61.04
C GLU A 720 -51.73 -43.33 -60.78
N LYS A 721 -52.13 -43.42 -59.51
CA LYS A 721 -53.55 -43.53 -59.08
C LYS A 721 -54.42 -42.35 -59.54
N HIS A 722 -53.86 -41.15 -59.60
CA HIS A 722 -54.56 -39.92 -59.99
C HIS A 722 -54.22 -39.42 -61.41
N SER A 723 -53.54 -40.24 -62.21
CA SER A 723 -53.04 -39.91 -63.56
C SER A 723 -54.12 -39.48 -64.56
N ASN A 724 -55.38 -39.85 -64.33
CA ASN A 724 -56.50 -39.67 -65.27
C ASN A 724 -57.68 -38.85 -64.73
N ASP A 725 -57.64 -38.36 -63.48
CA ASP A 725 -58.75 -37.63 -62.85
C ASP A 725 -58.53 -36.12 -62.68
N GLY A 726 -57.32 -35.63 -62.97
CA GLY A 726 -56.97 -34.21 -62.88
C GLY A 726 -56.69 -33.70 -61.46
N THR A 727 -56.57 -34.57 -60.46
CA THR A 727 -56.25 -34.19 -59.06
C THR A 727 -54.92 -33.43 -58.95
N PHE A 728 -53.95 -33.73 -59.82
CA PHE A 728 -52.64 -33.07 -59.87
C PHE A 728 -52.45 -32.29 -61.18
N LYS A 729 -52.09 -31.01 -61.05
CA LYS A 729 -51.78 -30.10 -62.16
C LYS A 729 -50.26 -29.91 -62.30
N THR A 730 -49.70 -30.27 -63.45
CA THR A 730 -48.27 -30.01 -63.73
C THR A 730 -48.04 -28.50 -63.91
N ILE A 731 -47.00 -27.97 -63.26
CA ILE A 731 -46.58 -26.55 -63.34
C ILE A 731 -45.07 -26.45 -63.61
N THR A 732 -44.60 -25.32 -64.15
CA THR A 732 -43.17 -25.04 -64.38
C THR A 732 -42.59 -24.02 -63.41
N ALA A 733 -43.43 -23.28 -62.66
CA ALA A 733 -43.01 -22.38 -61.58
C ALA A 733 -44.08 -22.33 -60.47
N ILE A 734 -43.65 -22.21 -59.21
CA ILE A 734 -44.55 -22.34 -58.03
C ILE A 734 -45.62 -21.24 -57.91
N ASN A 735 -45.50 -20.15 -58.66
CA ASN A 735 -46.50 -19.08 -58.72
C ASN A 735 -47.66 -19.36 -59.71
N GLN A 736 -47.64 -20.49 -60.43
CA GLN A 736 -48.66 -20.87 -61.43
C GLN A 736 -49.84 -21.69 -60.84
N CYS A 737 -49.73 -22.10 -59.58
CA CYS A 737 -50.76 -22.87 -58.88
C CYS A 737 -51.80 -21.93 -58.23
N ASN A 738 -53.07 -22.33 -58.21
CA ASN A 738 -54.17 -21.58 -57.59
C ASN A 738 -54.54 -22.13 -56.20
N THR A 739 -55.20 -21.31 -55.37
CA THR A 739 -55.44 -21.55 -53.92
C THR A 739 -56.02 -22.92 -53.55
N GLU A 740 -56.79 -23.56 -54.43
CA GLU A 740 -57.39 -24.88 -54.17
C GLU A 740 -56.84 -26.01 -55.05
N GLU A 741 -55.92 -25.72 -55.97
CA GLU A 741 -55.27 -26.75 -56.79
C GLU A 741 -54.26 -27.56 -55.98
N ASN A 742 -54.02 -28.82 -56.39
CA ASN A 742 -52.81 -29.56 -56.04
C ASN A 742 -51.90 -29.56 -57.28
N CYS A 743 -50.67 -29.09 -57.14
CA CYS A 743 -49.76 -28.91 -58.27
C CYS A 743 -48.44 -29.64 -58.05
N ILE A 744 -47.85 -30.15 -59.14
CA ILE A 744 -46.55 -30.82 -59.13
C ILE A 744 -45.61 -30.12 -60.12
N LEU A 745 -44.41 -29.79 -59.65
CA LEU A 745 -43.29 -29.28 -60.45
C LEU A 745 -42.20 -30.35 -60.45
N MET A 746 -41.89 -30.92 -61.63
CA MET A 746 -40.85 -31.93 -61.78
C MET A 746 -39.62 -31.32 -62.48
N THR A 747 -38.40 -31.67 -62.05
CA THR A 747 -37.16 -31.20 -62.69
C THR A 747 -36.00 -32.19 -62.58
N GLU A 748 -35.33 -32.42 -63.72
CA GLU A 748 -34.09 -33.21 -63.83
C GLU A 748 -32.84 -32.35 -63.58
N SER A 749 -32.88 -31.06 -63.94
CA SER A 749 -31.82 -30.10 -63.67
C SER A 749 -32.00 -29.45 -62.29
N SER A 750 -30.92 -28.83 -61.80
CA SER A 750 -30.98 -28.01 -60.59
C SER A 750 -31.95 -26.84 -60.77
N LEU A 751 -32.73 -26.53 -59.73
CA LEU A 751 -33.80 -25.53 -59.76
C LEU A 751 -33.53 -24.41 -58.76
N THR A 752 -33.55 -23.16 -59.22
CA THR A 752 -33.63 -22.00 -58.33
C THR A 752 -35.08 -21.55 -58.20
N ILE A 753 -35.59 -21.50 -56.97
CA ILE A 753 -36.88 -20.90 -56.63
C ILE A 753 -36.60 -19.47 -56.13
N PRO A 754 -37.03 -18.41 -56.86
CA PRO A 754 -36.83 -17.03 -56.46
C PRO A 754 -37.78 -16.60 -55.33
N ALA A 755 -37.45 -15.50 -54.65
CA ALA A 755 -38.31 -14.81 -53.70
C ALA A 755 -39.71 -14.59 -54.31
N THR A 756 -40.75 -15.15 -53.71
CA THR A 756 -42.08 -15.15 -54.34
C THR A 756 -43.21 -15.49 -53.37
N THR A 757 -44.45 -15.16 -53.77
CA THR A 757 -45.67 -15.57 -53.07
C THR A 757 -46.38 -16.64 -53.88
N TYR A 758 -46.63 -17.80 -53.27
CA TYR A 758 -47.29 -18.94 -53.92
C TYR A 758 -48.71 -19.20 -53.39
N ARG A 759 -49.49 -19.97 -54.15
CA ARG A 759 -50.87 -20.37 -53.83
C ARG A 759 -51.06 -21.87 -54.03
N GLY A 760 -52.08 -22.45 -53.39
CA GLY A 760 -52.41 -23.86 -53.54
C GLY A 760 -51.49 -24.78 -52.76
N ARG A 761 -51.56 -26.06 -53.12
CA ARG A 761 -50.83 -27.16 -52.49
C ARG A 761 -49.80 -27.67 -53.50
N ILE A 762 -48.52 -27.39 -53.25
CA ILE A 762 -47.47 -27.59 -54.26
C ILE A 762 -46.47 -28.64 -53.78
N LEU A 763 -46.11 -29.56 -54.68
CA LEU A 763 -44.94 -30.41 -54.55
C LEU A 763 -43.90 -30.05 -55.62
N VAL A 764 -42.67 -29.81 -55.20
CA VAL A 764 -41.49 -29.72 -56.06
C VAL A 764 -40.72 -31.04 -55.94
N LEU A 765 -40.67 -31.81 -57.03
CA LEU A 765 -39.89 -33.03 -57.18
C LEU A 765 -38.63 -32.72 -58.00
N ALA A 766 -37.45 -32.81 -57.37
CA ALA A 766 -36.19 -32.45 -57.99
C ALA A 766 -35.16 -33.58 -57.90
N ASN A 767 -34.75 -34.13 -59.05
CA ASN A 767 -33.71 -35.16 -59.12
C ASN A 767 -32.30 -34.60 -58.89
N ASN A 768 -32.14 -33.27 -58.97
CA ASN A 768 -30.91 -32.56 -58.63
C ASN A 768 -31.15 -31.53 -57.50
N SER A 769 -30.23 -30.60 -57.35
CA SER A 769 -30.17 -29.65 -56.24
C SER A 769 -31.21 -28.54 -56.37
N VAL A 770 -31.84 -28.15 -55.26
CA VAL A 770 -32.75 -27.00 -55.21
C VAL A 770 -32.06 -25.84 -54.49
N ASN A 771 -32.26 -24.64 -55.02
CA ASN A 771 -31.75 -23.39 -54.46
C ASN A 771 -32.93 -22.49 -54.10
N LEU A 772 -33.02 -22.04 -52.86
CA LEU A 772 -34.12 -21.25 -52.33
C LEU A 772 -33.63 -19.84 -52.01
N VAL A 773 -34.04 -18.86 -52.81
CA VAL A 773 -33.86 -17.45 -52.48
C VAL A 773 -34.85 -17.10 -51.34
N PRO A 774 -34.45 -16.33 -50.32
CA PRO A 774 -35.33 -15.91 -49.21
C PRO A 774 -36.69 -15.32 -49.60
N ASP A 775 -37.62 -15.29 -48.64
CA ASP A 775 -39.00 -14.81 -48.80
C ASP A 775 -39.85 -15.61 -49.81
N ILE A 776 -39.87 -16.94 -49.66
CA ILE A 776 -40.84 -17.84 -50.33
C ILE A 776 -42.04 -18.02 -49.39
N LYS A 777 -43.15 -17.32 -49.67
CA LYS A 777 -44.28 -17.17 -48.73
C LYS A 777 -45.61 -17.73 -49.26
N ALA A 778 -46.39 -18.35 -48.38
CA ALA A 778 -47.74 -18.79 -48.69
C ALA A 778 -48.70 -17.59 -48.69
N ASN A 779 -49.50 -17.40 -49.76
CA ASN A 779 -50.45 -16.28 -49.84
C ASN A 779 -51.58 -16.32 -48.80
N ASP A 780 -51.92 -17.52 -48.33
CA ASP A 780 -52.77 -17.82 -47.18
C ASP A 780 -51.99 -18.88 -46.39
N GLN A 781 -51.37 -18.48 -45.27
CA GLN A 781 -50.51 -19.39 -44.49
C GLN A 781 -51.29 -20.56 -43.87
N THR A 782 -52.63 -20.48 -43.79
CA THR A 782 -53.47 -21.55 -43.23
C THR A 782 -53.75 -22.67 -44.23
N LYS A 783 -53.83 -22.34 -45.54
CA LYS A 783 -54.25 -23.28 -46.60
C LYS A 783 -53.13 -23.65 -47.58
N ASN A 784 -52.35 -22.66 -48.02
CA ASN A 784 -51.34 -22.88 -49.05
C ASN A 784 -50.07 -23.47 -48.41
N GLY A 785 -49.48 -24.49 -49.03
CA GLY A 785 -48.27 -25.13 -48.55
C GLY A 785 -47.42 -25.72 -49.68
N LEU A 786 -46.10 -25.54 -49.55
CA LEU A 786 -45.07 -26.02 -50.47
C LEU A 786 -44.29 -27.17 -49.82
N ILE A 787 -44.24 -28.32 -50.49
CA ILE A 787 -43.32 -29.42 -50.17
C ILE A 787 -42.20 -29.39 -51.21
N ILE A 788 -40.95 -29.44 -50.77
CA ILE A 788 -39.76 -29.59 -51.61
C ILE A 788 -39.16 -30.95 -51.32
N PHE A 789 -39.10 -31.83 -52.32
CA PHE A 789 -38.57 -33.18 -52.24
C PHE A 789 -37.42 -33.32 -53.24
N SER A 790 -36.19 -33.25 -52.74
CA SER A 790 -34.97 -33.18 -53.56
C SER A 790 -34.04 -34.37 -53.31
N SER A 791 -33.65 -35.05 -54.39
CA SER A 791 -32.59 -36.06 -54.39
C SER A 791 -31.19 -35.43 -54.25
N GLY A 792 -31.06 -34.14 -54.61
CA GLY A 792 -29.85 -33.35 -54.42
C GLY A 792 -29.78 -32.64 -53.06
N LYS A 793 -28.89 -31.64 -52.97
CA LYS A 793 -28.84 -30.72 -51.82
C LYS A 793 -29.93 -29.64 -51.94
N VAL A 794 -30.38 -29.09 -50.81
CA VAL A 794 -31.23 -27.89 -50.78
C VAL A 794 -30.47 -26.75 -50.11
N SER A 795 -30.22 -25.66 -50.83
CA SER A 795 -29.63 -24.43 -50.28
C SER A 795 -30.71 -23.41 -49.96
N ILE A 796 -30.56 -22.69 -48.85
CA ILE A 796 -31.33 -21.49 -48.51
C ILE A 796 -30.36 -20.31 -48.54
N ASP A 797 -30.41 -19.51 -49.60
CA ASP A 797 -29.42 -18.47 -49.87
C ASP A 797 -29.53 -17.28 -48.91
N ALA A 798 -28.54 -16.38 -49.01
CA ALA A 798 -28.37 -15.20 -48.15
C ALA A 798 -28.44 -13.89 -48.97
N GLU A 799 -29.04 -13.93 -50.16
CA GLU A 799 -29.19 -12.74 -50.99
C GLU A 799 -30.24 -11.79 -50.41
N ASN A 800 -30.05 -10.48 -50.61
CA ASN A 800 -30.99 -9.42 -50.20
C ASN A 800 -31.16 -9.28 -48.67
N LEU A 801 -30.03 -9.16 -47.95
CA LEU A 801 -29.96 -8.87 -46.52
C LEU A 801 -30.82 -7.63 -46.14
N ARG A 802 -31.71 -7.75 -45.14
CA ARG A 802 -32.65 -6.68 -44.70
C ARG A 802 -32.40 -6.20 -43.28
N SER A 803 -31.59 -6.90 -42.49
CA SER A 803 -31.23 -6.51 -41.13
C SER A 803 -30.46 -5.19 -41.10
N THR A 804 -30.76 -4.35 -40.11
CA THR A 804 -30.14 -3.04 -39.93
C THR A 804 -29.78 -2.81 -38.47
N VAL A 805 -28.89 -1.85 -38.19
CA VAL A 805 -28.57 -1.47 -36.80
C VAL A 805 -29.87 -1.05 -36.09
N GLY A 806 -30.21 -1.73 -35.00
CA GLY A 806 -31.50 -1.61 -34.31
C GLY A 806 -32.51 -2.75 -34.59
N ASN A 807 -32.39 -3.50 -35.69
CA ASN A 807 -33.44 -4.39 -36.19
C ASN A 807 -32.89 -5.66 -36.91
N LEU A 808 -33.03 -6.82 -36.25
CA LEU A 808 -32.74 -8.14 -36.84
C LEU A 808 -33.96 -8.66 -37.63
N VAL A 809 -33.75 -9.06 -38.89
CA VAL A 809 -34.77 -9.63 -39.78
C VAL A 809 -34.48 -11.12 -40.03
N TYR A 810 -35.51 -11.88 -40.40
CA TYR A 810 -35.41 -13.31 -40.72
C TYR A 810 -35.92 -13.62 -42.14
N ASP A 811 -35.11 -14.36 -42.90
CA ASP A 811 -35.42 -14.99 -44.18
C ASP A 811 -36.52 -16.03 -44.00
N GLU A 812 -37.72 -15.73 -44.48
CA GLU A 812 -38.87 -16.60 -44.25
C GLU A 812 -39.11 -17.55 -45.42
N ILE A 813 -39.08 -18.85 -45.13
CA ILE A 813 -39.37 -19.93 -46.08
C ILE A 813 -40.58 -20.71 -45.55
N ASP A 814 -41.72 -20.55 -46.20
CA ASP A 814 -42.97 -21.24 -45.89
C ASP A 814 -43.01 -22.57 -46.66
N ALA A 815 -42.26 -23.57 -46.18
CA ALA A 815 -42.16 -24.89 -46.82
C ALA A 815 -41.83 -26.05 -45.87
N LEU A 816 -42.25 -27.25 -46.27
CA LEU A 816 -41.70 -28.53 -45.81
C LEU A 816 -40.53 -28.92 -46.74
N VAL A 817 -39.31 -28.93 -46.23
CA VAL A 817 -38.10 -29.23 -47.03
C VAL A 817 -37.58 -30.61 -46.70
N ILE A 818 -37.46 -31.46 -47.73
CA ILE A 818 -36.98 -32.83 -47.66
C ILE A 818 -35.81 -32.99 -48.65
N SER A 819 -34.62 -33.33 -48.16
CA SER A 819 -33.42 -33.57 -48.97
C SER A 819 -32.83 -34.94 -48.68
N ASN A 820 -32.55 -35.72 -49.74
CA ASN A 820 -31.82 -36.98 -49.61
C ASN A 820 -30.37 -36.76 -49.13
N ASN A 821 -29.74 -35.65 -49.54
CA ASN A 821 -28.30 -35.44 -49.36
C ASN A 821 -27.95 -34.46 -48.21
N GLN A 822 -28.36 -33.19 -48.30
CA GLN A 822 -27.98 -32.14 -47.35
C GLN A 822 -28.85 -30.88 -47.50
N ILE A 823 -29.22 -30.25 -46.38
CA ILE A 823 -29.77 -28.90 -46.34
C ILE A 823 -28.66 -27.93 -45.88
N THR A 824 -28.37 -26.90 -46.68
CA THR A 824 -27.30 -25.92 -46.43
C THR A 824 -27.84 -24.51 -46.26
N ILE A 825 -27.38 -23.80 -45.22
CA ILE A 825 -27.73 -22.40 -44.95
C ILE A 825 -26.43 -21.58 -44.94
N PRO A 826 -25.91 -21.15 -46.11
CA PRO A 826 -24.61 -20.46 -46.25
C PRO A 826 -24.43 -19.20 -45.36
N THR A 827 -23.17 -18.88 -45.06
CA THR A 827 -22.69 -17.67 -44.35
C THR A 827 -23.31 -16.39 -44.90
N GLY A 828 -23.35 -16.29 -46.23
CA GLY A 828 -23.66 -15.10 -46.99
C GLY A 828 -22.41 -14.48 -47.61
N THR A 829 -22.58 -13.37 -48.34
CA THR A 829 -21.50 -12.66 -49.00
C THR A 829 -20.69 -11.86 -47.98
N GLU A 830 -19.65 -12.49 -47.41
CA GLU A 830 -18.76 -11.90 -46.38
C GLU A 830 -17.79 -10.81 -46.93
N ALA A 831 -18.25 -10.01 -47.89
CA ALA A 831 -17.41 -9.08 -48.65
C ALA A 831 -17.10 -7.75 -47.92
N THR A 832 -17.76 -7.46 -46.79
CA THR A 832 -17.60 -6.17 -46.08
C THR A 832 -17.81 -6.29 -44.57
N PRO A 833 -16.84 -5.86 -43.73
CA PRO A 833 -17.07 -5.59 -42.32
C PRO A 833 -18.20 -4.56 -42.15
N GLY A 834 -19.24 -4.92 -41.41
CA GLY A 834 -20.40 -4.07 -41.16
C GLY A 834 -21.69 -4.43 -41.92
N SER A 835 -21.64 -5.39 -42.86
CA SER A 835 -22.88 -6.01 -43.36
C SER A 835 -23.56 -6.84 -42.27
N GLN A 836 -24.88 -6.73 -42.15
CA GLN A 836 -25.67 -7.51 -41.20
C GLN A 836 -26.33 -8.69 -41.89
N GLN A 837 -26.26 -9.86 -41.28
CA GLN A 837 -26.85 -11.08 -41.82
C GLN A 837 -28.28 -11.27 -41.29
N ASP A 838 -29.20 -11.70 -42.13
CA ASP A 838 -30.54 -12.09 -41.68
C ASP A 838 -30.49 -13.46 -40.99
N GLY A 839 -31.39 -13.71 -40.04
CA GLY A 839 -31.65 -15.07 -39.56
C GLY A 839 -32.45 -15.87 -40.60
N VAL A 840 -32.69 -17.15 -40.38
CA VAL A 840 -33.57 -17.98 -41.24
C VAL A 840 -34.74 -18.51 -40.42
N LYS A 841 -35.96 -18.38 -40.95
CA LYS A 841 -37.21 -18.81 -40.32
C LYS A 841 -37.97 -19.73 -41.27
N ILE A 842 -38.04 -21.01 -40.94
CA ILE A 842 -38.83 -21.99 -41.66
C ILE A 842 -40.22 -22.08 -41.03
N ILE A 843 -41.27 -21.89 -41.83
CA ILE A 843 -42.65 -22.20 -41.44
C ILE A 843 -42.99 -23.53 -42.10
N GLY A 844 -42.85 -24.62 -41.34
CA GLY A 844 -42.89 -25.98 -41.85
C GLY A 844 -41.94 -26.89 -41.08
N SER A 845 -41.03 -27.57 -41.78
CA SER A 845 -40.08 -28.52 -41.18
C SER A 845 -38.89 -28.77 -42.12
N LEU A 846 -37.75 -29.17 -41.55
CA LEU A 846 -36.54 -29.54 -42.29
C LEU A 846 -36.18 -31.00 -42.03
N LEU A 847 -36.13 -31.83 -43.09
CA LEU A 847 -35.76 -33.23 -43.02
C LEU A 847 -34.61 -33.51 -43.99
N SER A 848 -33.47 -33.99 -43.48
CA SER A 848 -32.37 -34.46 -44.32
C SER A 848 -31.95 -35.89 -43.99
N PHE A 849 -31.80 -36.71 -45.04
CA PHE A 849 -31.31 -38.09 -44.93
C PHE A 849 -29.77 -38.20 -44.95
N GLY A 850 -29.07 -37.08 -45.15
CA GLY A 850 -27.62 -36.95 -44.95
C GLY A 850 -26.77 -37.84 -45.86
N ASN A 851 -25.46 -37.85 -45.60
CA ASN A 851 -24.58 -38.94 -46.01
C ASN A 851 -23.58 -39.24 -44.87
N GLU A 852 -22.48 -39.97 -45.12
CA GLU A 852 -21.48 -40.26 -44.09
C GLU A 852 -20.42 -39.16 -43.94
N SER A 853 -20.12 -38.44 -45.03
CA SER A 853 -19.12 -37.36 -45.09
C SER A 853 -19.66 -36.02 -44.61
N ASN A 854 -20.96 -35.77 -44.76
CA ASN A 854 -21.59 -34.46 -44.55
C ASN A 854 -22.63 -34.48 -43.41
N PRO A 855 -22.73 -33.43 -42.59
CA PRO A 855 -23.89 -33.21 -41.73
C PRO A 855 -25.14 -33.00 -42.59
N GLY A 856 -26.29 -33.57 -42.22
CA GLY A 856 -27.52 -33.47 -43.01
C GLY A 856 -28.13 -32.07 -42.98
N VAL A 857 -27.92 -31.33 -41.89
CA VAL A 857 -28.22 -29.89 -41.81
C VAL A 857 -26.94 -29.13 -41.46
N LEU A 858 -26.49 -28.29 -42.40
CA LEU A 858 -25.28 -27.47 -42.31
C LEU A 858 -25.68 -26.00 -42.21
N LEU A 859 -25.57 -25.44 -41.01
CA LEU A 859 -25.84 -24.02 -40.75
C LEU A 859 -24.52 -23.24 -40.76
N GLN A 860 -24.37 -22.32 -41.72
CA GLN A 860 -23.18 -21.48 -41.87
C GLN A 860 -23.47 -19.98 -41.63
N ARG A 861 -24.70 -19.49 -41.87
CA ARG A 861 -25.13 -18.11 -41.56
C ARG A 861 -24.79 -17.69 -40.14
N ASN A 862 -24.50 -16.40 -39.93
CA ASN A 862 -23.94 -15.93 -38.66
C ASN A 862 -24.32 -14.48 -38.31
N LEU A 863 -25.04 -14.30 -37.19
CA LEU A 863 -25.51 -13.01 -36.70
C LEU A 863 -24.48 -12.31 -35.78
N GLY A 864 -23.26 -12.85 -35.67
CA GLY A 864 -22.17 -12.38 -34.82
C GLY A 864 -22.60 -12.27 -33.37
N LEU A 865 -22.52 -11.07 -32.79
CA LEU A 865 -22.90 -10.79 -31.41
C LEU A 865 -24.37 -11.16 -31.11
N LEU A 866 -25.28 -11.09 -32.09
CA LEU A 866 -26.67 -11.47 -31.87
C LEU A 866 -26.86 -12.99 -31.69
N ASN A 867 -25.87 -13.83 -32.02
CA ASN A 867 -25.88 -15.26 -31.68
C ASN A 867 -25.92 -15.50 -30.16
N VAL A 868 -25.59 -14.50 -29.33
CA VAL A 868 -25.71 -14.59 -27.86
C VAL A 868 -27.18 -14.67 -27.42
N THR A 869 -28.10 -13.98 -28.12
CA THR A 869 -29.50 -13.81 -27.68
C THR A 869 -30.56 -14.34 -28.67
N ASN A 870 -30.21 -14.53 -29.94
CA ASN A 870 -31.13 -14.91 -31.02
C ASN A 870 -30.64 -16.17 -31.77
N PRO A 871 -31.52 -17.12 -32.09
CA PRO A 871 -31.17 -18.28 -32.90
C PRO A 871 -30.97 -17.87 -34.36
N VAL A 872 -29.98 -18.47 -35.03
CA VAL A 872 -29.73 -18.18 -36.45
C VAL A 872 -30.76 -18.87 -37.34
N LEU A 873 -31.22 -20.07 -36.94
CA LEU A 873 -32.28 -20.82 -37.60
C LEU A 873 -33.43 -21.06 -36.62
N ILE A 874 -34.64 -20.68 -37.03
CA ILE A 874 -35.90 -21.00 -36.37
C ILE A 874 -36.67 -21.98 -37.26
N VAL A 875 -37.12 -23.11 -36.72
CA VAL A 875 -38.09 -24.01 -37.39
C VAL A 875 -39.39 -24.00 -36.60
N ASN A 876 -40.43 -23.40 -37.18
CA ASN A 876 -41.76 -23.29 -36.60
C ASN A 876 -42.71 -24.28 -37.30
N TYR A 877 -43.37 -25.15 -36.53
CA TYR A 877 -44.32 -26.09 -37.09
C TYR A 877 -45.55 -25.38 -37.69
N HIS A 878 -46.13 -25.97 -38.74
CA HIS A 878 -47.46 -25.60 -39.18
C HIS A 878 -48.26 -26.86 -39.57
N PRO A 879 -49.44 -27.13 -38.96
CA PRO A 879 -50.16 -28.40 -39.11
C PRO A 879 -50.64 -28.69 -40.54
N LYS A 880 -50.74 -27.66 -41.40
CA LYS A 880 -51.03 -27.82 -42.84
C LYS A 880 -50.12 -28.85 -43.52
N TYR A 881 -48.84 -28.92 -43.15
CA TYR A 881 -47.88 -29.80 -43.84
C TYR A 881 -48.14 -31.29 -43.59
N ALA A 882 -48.77 -31.66 -42.46
CA ALA A 882 -49.24 -33.04 -42.27
C ALA A 882 -50.36 -33.37 -43.27
N LYS A 883 -51.38 -32.50 -43.39
CA LYS A 883 -52.51 -32.71 -44.30
C LYS A 883 -52.15 -32.56 -45.79
N ILE A 884 -51.16 -31.75 -46.14
CA ILE A 884 -50.65 -31.67 -47.51
C ILE A 884 -49.77 -32.89 -47.83
N SER A 885 -49.04 -33.45 -46.87
CA SER A 885 -48.30 -34.71 -47.05
C SER A 885 -49.23 -35.90 -47.28
N GLU A 886 -50.40 -35.96 -46.63
CA GLU A 886 -51.42 -36.99 -46.89
C GLU A 886 -51.92 -37.01 -48.34
N ILE A 887 -51.90 -35.86 -49.03
CA ILE A 887 -52.32 -35.73 -50.44
C ILE A 887 -51.24 -36.31 -51.38
N PHE A 888 -49.97 -35.96 -51.16
CA PHE A 888 -48.88 -36.32 -52.07
C PHE A 888 -48.26 -37.70 -51.80
N PHE A 889 -48.22 -38.15 -50.54
CA PHE A 889 -47.62 -39.44 -50.13
C PHE A 889 -48.65 -40.46 -49.64
N GLY A 890 -49.93 -40.08 -49.56
CA GLY A 890 -51.00 -40.91 -49.02
C GLY A 890 -51.03 -41.01 -47.49
N THR A 891 -52.06 -41.67 -46.98
CA THR A 891 -52.19 -42.03 -45.56
C THR A 891 -51.66 -43.44 -45.30
N GLU A 892 -50.95 -43.65 -44.18
CA GLU A 892 -50.76 -44.98 -43.62
C GLU A 892 -51.91 -45.32 -42.68
N THR A 893 -52.67 -46.36 -43.01
CA THR A 893 -53.61 -46.98 -42.08
C THR A 893 -52.84 -47.75 -41.00
N ALA A 894 -53.00 -47.31 -39.74
CA ALA A 894 -52.42 -47.87 -38.52
C ALA A 894 -50.92 -47.59 -38.22
N ILE A 895 -50.59 -46.31 -37.97
CA ILE A 895 -49.47 -45.98 -37.07
C ILE A 895 -49.86 -46.39 -35.63
N PHE A 896 -49.31 -47.49 -35.12
CA PHE A 896 -49.46 -47.87 -33.71
C PHE A 896 -48.59 -46.98 -32.81
N LYS A 897 -49.13 -45.83 -32.38
CA LYS A 897 -48.52 -45.03 -31.31
C LYS A 897 -48.67 -45.76 -29.96
N GLN A 898 -47.72 -46.63 -29.64
CA GLN A 898 -47.64 -47.23 -28.29
C GLN A 898 -47.11 -46.19 -27.31
N GLU A 899 -48.01 -45.40 -26.73
CA GLU A 899 -47.69 -44.53 -25.60
C GLU A 899 -47.36 -45.40 -24.39
N VAL A 900 -46.09 -45.39 -23.97
CA VAL A 900 -45.66 -45.99 -22.69
C VAL A 900 -45.92 -44.99 -21.57
N GLY A 901 -47.21 -44.69 -21.36
CA GLY A 901 -47.65 -43.83 -20.28
C GLY A 901 -47.47 -44.53 -18.93
N PHE A 902 -46.50 -44.09 -18.14
CA PHE A 902 -46.49 -44.38 -16.72
C PHE A 902 -47.60 -43.55 -16.06
N LYS A 903 -48.73 -44.21 -15.80
CA LYS A 903 -49.81 -43.64 -15.00
C LYS A 903 -49.40 -43.68 -13.53
N ASN A 904 -49.24 -42.50 -12.92
CA ASN A 904 -49.38 -42.31 -11.48
C ASN A 904 -50.87 -42.30 -11.11
#